data_AF-A0A3R9FKF9-F1
#
_entry.id   AF-A0A3R9FKF9-F1
#
_cell.length_a   1.000
_cell.length_b   1.000
_cell.length_c   1.000
_cell.angle_alpha   90.00
_cell.angle_beta   90.00
_cell.angle_gamma   90.00
#
_symmetry.space_group_name_H-M   'P 1'
#
loop_
_entity.id
_entity.type
_entity.pdbx_description
1 polymer ?
#
loop_
_entity_poly.entity_id
_entity_poly.type
_entity_poly.pdbx_seq_one_letter_code
_entity_poly.pdbx_strand_id
1 'polypeptide(L)'
;MKWRSLRAAVAGLLLAACAVVAPAPAHAATPTRVMALGDSITGSPGCWRALLWRHLQETGHTDVDFVGTLPPQGCGFTYDGENEGHGGFLATGIARDDQLPGWLSATHPDVVLMHLGTNDVWNGIAPGTILDAFTTLLGQMRASNPATKLIVAKIIPMNPANCAACAQRVVDLNAAIPGWAAAHSTAASPITVVDQWTGFDTAADTTDGVHPNGTTGIAKMESKWYPALVAALSPGTPAAAGLHVDGTRVVEANGAAFVMRGVNHPYAWYTGQNSAFANIKSFGANTVRVVLGSGKRWGPTSAAEVTTIIGLCKQSRLICVLEVHDTTGYGEESAAASLDQAADYWISIANALKGQENYVVINLGNEPFGNNQQVSATWASATSSAITRLRGAGLQHLIMADAPMWGQDWQNIMRDDAASVLSADPQHNTVFSIHMYGVYDTAAEINAYFDAFRTAGLPLVVGEFGNMHSDGDPDEDTIMAQAQARGLGYLGWSWSGNGGDVAYLDMTNGFDPTSLTAWGERFLNGANGVRQTSKEATIYGGGTVDTQAPTTPGTPAVSGVTSSGVTLSWTASTDDVGVTGYDVLRAPGASGGTFAVVGSSATTTFTDSGLSASSTYRYQVRAKDAAGNTSAVSGAVTATTSAGGGTGACKVAYSAPGWGGGNGFTASVTITNTGTSTVTGWTLAFAYTAGQKVTLPGWGATFTQSGSGAVTATNLAWNGTLAPNASTGIGFNGTYTGSNPAPASFSLNGSTCTIG
;
A
#
# COMPACT_ATOMS: atom_id res chain seq x y z
N MET A 1 57.47 -54.47 -56.89
CA MET A 1 56.36 -54.64 -55.91
C MET A 1 55.41 -53.46 -56.11
N LYS A 2 54.14 -53.71 -56.45
CA LYS A 2 53.30 -52.79 -57.25
C LYS A 2 52.59 -51.73 -56.39
N TRP A 3 52.86 -50.45 -56.65
CA TRP A 3 51.99 -49.32 -56.25
C TRP A 3 51.40 -48.67 -57.50
N ARG A 4 50.08 -48.58 -57.55
CA ARG A 4 49.32 -47.87 -58.59
C ARG A 4 48.08 -47.20 -57.97
N SER A 5 48.12 -45.86 -57.94
CA SER A 5 47.09 -44.92 -58.43
C SER A 5 45.62 -45.09 -58.03
N LEU A 6 44.93 -44.04 -57.55
CA LEU A 6 44.21 -43.04 -58.37
C LEU A 6 43.51 -41.96 -57.50
N ARG A 7 43.25 -40.81 -58.13
CA ARG A 7 42.57 -39.58 -57.68
C ARG A 7 41.05 -39.75 -57.51
N ALA A 8 40.41 -38.91 -56.68
CA ALA A 8 39.26 -38.04 -57.00
C ALA A 8 38.43 -37.70 -55.74
N ALA A 9 37.75 -36.55 -55.79
CA ALA A 9 37.15 -35.84 -54.66
C ALA A 9 35.61 -35.68 -54.80
N VAL A 10 34.99 -35.30 -53.68
CA VAL A 10 33.76 -34.49 -53.49
C VAL A 10 32.37 -35.18 -53.35
N ALA A 11 31.70 -34.74 -52.27
CA ALA A 11 30.25 -34.68 -51.94
C ALA A 11 29.48 -35.99 -51.73
N GLY A 12 28.65 -36.17 -50.69
CA GLY A 12 28.20 -35.32 -49.60
C GLY A 12 26.95 -35.98 -48.99
N LEU A 13 26.82 -36.00 -47.67
CA LEU A 13 25.54 -36.20 -46.97
C LEU A 13 25.73 -35.94 -45.47
N LEU A 14 25.18 -34.82 -45.01
CA LEU A 14 24.97 -34.49 -43.61
C LEU A 14 23.83 -35.36 -43.06
N LEU A 15 24.15 -36.25 -42.11
CA LEU A 15 23.20 -36.82 -41.17
C LEU A 15 23.81 -36.66 -39.78
N ALA A 16 23.39 -35.62 -39.07
CA ALA A 16 23.70 -35.42 -37.67
C ALA A 16 22.91 -36.43 -36.84
N ALA A 17 23.59 -37.43 -36.30
CA ALA A 17 23.02 -38.34 -35.31
C ALA A 17 22.89 -37.58 -33.97
N CYS A 18 21.64 -37.31 -33.55
CA CYS A 18 21.34 -36.92 -32.18
C CYS A 18 21.55 -38.14 -31.28
N ALA A 19 22.68 -38.20 -30.58
CA ALA A 19 22.87 -39.12 -29.46
C ALA A 19 22.01 -38.64 -28.29
N VAL A 20 20.98 -39.40 -27.95
CA VAL A 20 20.19 -39.21 -26.73
C VAL A 20 21.11 -39.53 -25.55
N VAL A 21 21.55 -38.52 -24.83
CA VAL A 21 22.22 -38.69 -23.53
C VAL A 21 21.14 -39.11 -22.54
N ALA A 22 21.16 -40.37 -22.12
CA ALA A 22 20.34 -40.83 -21.01
C ALA A 22 20.74 -40.04 -19.75
N PRO A 23 19.77 -39.51 -18.96
CA PRO A 23 20.09 -38.85 -17.71
C PRO A 23 20.77 -39.85 -16.77
N ALA A 24 21.87 -39.41 -16.15
CA ALA A 24 22.48 -40.17 -15.07
C ALA A 24 21.44 -40.41 -13.95
N PRO A 25 21.44 -41.57 -13.28
CA PRO A 25 20.57 -41.79 -12.14
C PRO A 25 20.86 -40.73 -11.08
N ALA A 26 19.82 -40.04 -10.61
CA ALA A 26 19.92 -39.12 -9.50
C ALA A 26 20.45 -39.88 -8.27
N HIS A 27 21.54 -39.41 -7.67
CA HIS A 27 21.93 -39.84 -6.34
C HIS A 27 20.77 -39.51 -5.38
N ALA A 28 20.27 -40.51 -4.65
CA ALA A 28 19.30 -40.29 -3.58
C ALA A 28 19.90 -39.27 -2.59
N ALA A 29 19.13 -38.26 -2.22
CA ALA A 29 19.55 -37.27 -1.24
C ALA A 29 19.81 -37.96 0.11
N THR A 30 20.82 -37.50 0.85
CA THR A 30 21.07 -38.00 2.21
C THR A 30 19.90 -37.60 3.12
N PRO A 31 19.34 -38.53 3.93
CA PRO A 31 18.27 -38.21 4.87
C PRO A 31 18.66 -37.07 5.82
N THR A 32 17.69 -36.23 6.18
CA THR A 32 17.90 -35.16 7.17
C THR A 32 18.06 -35.77 8.56
N ARG A 33 19.16 -35.45 9.26
CA ARG A 33 19.49 -36.04 10.56
C ARG A 33 18.88 -35.23 11.71
N VAL A 34 18.02 -35.85 12.51
CA VAL A 34 17.26 -35.21 13.59
C VAL A 34 17.70 -35.74 14.94
N MET A 35 18.32 -34.89 15.77
CA MET A 35 18.66 -35.26 17.15
C MET A 35 17.57 -34.80 18.11
N ALA A 36 17.02 -35.73 18.90
CA ALA A 36 16.22 -35.38 20.06
C ALA A 36 17.12 -35.25 21.30
N LEU A 37 17.35 -34.02 21.75
CA LEU A 37 18.16 -33.66 22.91
C LEU A 37 17.28 -33.30 24.10
N GLY A 38 17.53 -33.89 25.27
CA GLY A 38 16.80 -33.52 26.46
C GLY A 38 17.14 -34.31 27.71
N ASP A 39 16.33 -34.09 28.73
CA ASP A 39 16.43 -34.81 30.00
C ASP A 39 15.58 -36.09 30.00
N SER A 40 14.99 -36.46 31.13
CA SER A 40 14.24 -37.71 31.28
C SER A 40 13.04 -37.78 30.35
N ILE A 41 12.36 -36.66 30.05
CA ILE A 41 11.17 -36.65 29.18
C ILE A 41 11.51 -37.01 27.72
N THR A 42 12.68 -36.60 27.24
CA THR A 42 13.20 -37.01 25.92
C THR A 42 13.62 -38.48 25.93
N GLY A 43 14.25 -38.91 27.02
CA GLY A 43 14.67 -40.28 27.25
C GLY A 43 13.49 -41.21 27.42
N SER A 44 12.95 -41.34 28.63
CA SER A 44 11.97 -42.35 29.07
C SER A 44 10.72 -41.74 29.74
N PRO A 45 9.50 -42.13 29.34
CA PRO A 45 9.17 -43.22 28.42
C PRO A 45 9.41 -42.91 26.93
N GLY A 46 9.71 -41.66 26.55
CA GLY A 46 10.27 -41.30 25.22
C GLY A 46 9.41 -41.54 23.98
N CYS A 47 8.26 -42.22 24.11
CA CYS A 47 7.48 -42.72 22.98
C CYS A 47 6.81 -41.64 22.12
N TRP A 48 6.84 -40.38 22.53
CA TRP A 48 6.46 -39.28 21.64
C TRP A 48 7.36 -39.22 20.41
N ARG A 49 8.64 -39.62 20.51
CA ARG A 49 9.56 -39.74 19.36
C ARG A 49 9.13 -40.85 18.41
N ALA A 50 8.70 -41.98 18.96
CA ALA A 50 8.17 -43.09 18.17
C ALA A 50 6.90 -42.71 17.41
N LEU A 51 5.97 -42.00 18.07
CA LEU A 51 4.78 -41.48 17.41
C LEU A 51 5.14 -40.42 16.36
N LEU A 52 6.07 -39.52 16.66
CA LEU A 52 6.51 -38.47 15.75
C LEU A 52 7.14 -39.05 14.48
N TRP A 53 8.04 -40.03 14.63
CA TRP A 53 8.62 -40.73 13.50
C TRP A 53 7.55 -41.43 12.67
N ARG A 54 6.63 -42.17 13.31
CA ARG A 54 5.55 -42.85 12.59
C ARG A 54 4.68 -41.86 11.82
N HIS A 55 4.32 -40.74 12.43
CA HIS A 55 3.52 -39.70 11.80
C HIS A 55 4.24 -39.10 10.59
N LEU A 56 5.55 -38.83 10.68
CA LEU A 56 6.36 -38.41 9.54
C LEU A 56 6.34 -39.44 8.39
N GLN A 57 6.48 -40.72 8.69
CA GLN A 57 6.42 -41.78 7.68
C GLN A 57 5.03 -41.86 7.03
N GLU A 58 3.96 -41.77 7.83
CA GLU A 58 2.57 -41.82 7.38
C GLU A 58 2.19 -40.63 6.49
N THR A 59 2.86 -39.49 6.64
CA THR A 59 2.61 -38.27 5.86
C THR A 59 3.64 -38.02 4.75
N GLY A 60 4.52 -39.00 4.48
CA GLY A 60 5.43 -38.97 3.32
C GLY A 60 6.77 -38.28 3.57
N HIS A 61 7.12 -37.93 4.81
CA HIS A 61 8.43 -37.43 5.20
C HIS A 61 9.38 -38.61 5.51
N THR A 62 9.67 -39.42 4.50
CA THR A 62 10.44 -40.67 4.64
C THR A 62 11.95 -40.47 4.68
N ASP A 63 12.46 -39.31 4.23
CA ASP A 63 13.89 -38.99 4.16
C ASP A 63 14.42 -38.35 5.45
N VAL A 64 14.13 -38.99 6.60
CA VAL A 64 14.50 -38.53 7.95
C VAL A 64 15.23 -39.65 8.68
N ASP A 65 16.33 -39.30 9.37
CA ASP A 65 17.14 -40.19 10.20
C ASP A 65 17.20 -39.61 11.62
N PHE A 66 16.58 -40.25 12.61
CA PHE A 66 16.73 -39.87 14.02
C PHE A 66 18.10 -40.31 14.51
N VAL A 67 18.83 -39.40 15.18
CA VAL A 67 20.23 -39.64 15.54
C VAL A 67 20.48 -39.33 17.02
N GLY A 68 21.40 -40.08 17.60
CA GLY A 68 21.78 -39.99 19.01
C GLY A 68 22.71 -41.14 19.39
N THR A 69 23.42 -41.00 20.52
CA THR A 69 24.27 -42.08 21.04
C THR A 69 23.50 -43.08 21.90
N LEU A 70 22.28 -42.75 22.33
CA LEU A 70 21.39 -43.69 23.01
C LEU A 70 20.47 -44.42 22.03
N PRO A 71 20.25 -45.73 22.21
CA PRO A 71 19.40 -46.51 21.33
C PRO A 71 17.90 -46.16 21.48
N PRO A 72 17.05 -46.56 20.51
CA PRO A 72 15.60 -46.49 20.64
C PRO A 72 15.07 -47.20 21.89
N GLN A 73 14.04 -46.64 22.50
CA GLN A 73 13.35 -47.24 23.64
C GLN A 73 12.12 -48.03 23.18
N GLY A 74 11.70 -49.04 23.95
CA GLY A 74 10.57 -49.89 23.56
C GLY A 74 9.22 -49.17 23.63
N CYS A 75 8.55 -49.00 22.48
CA CYS A 75 7.25 -48.31 22.36
C CYS A 75 6.14 -49.15 21.71
N GLY A 76 6.32 -50.47 21.62
CA GLY A 76 5.32 -51.40 21.09
C GLY A 76 5.28 -51.53 19.56
N PHE A 77 6.15 -50.80 18.83
CA PHE A 77 6.36 -50.95 17.40
C PHE A 77 7.80 -50.54 17.02
N THR A 78 8.25 -50.93 15.82
CA THR A 78 9.56 -50.55 15.29
C THR A 78 9.53 -49.12 14.77
N TYR A 79 10.55 -48.34 15.12
CA TYR A 79 10.75 -46.97 14.66
C TYR A 79 12.24 -46.63 14.72
N ASP A 80 12.63 -45.58 14.02
CA ASP A 80 13.93 -44.92 14.14
C ASP A 80 13.89 -43.95 15.33
N GLY A 81 14.78 -44.16 16.31
CA GLY A 81 14.54 -43.71 17.69
C GLY A 81 15.77 -43.37 18.49
N GLU A 82 16.92 -43.25 17.84
CA GLU A 82 18.16 -42.80 18.44
C GLU A 82 17.95 -41.39 19.01
N ASN A 83 18.58 -41.11 20.15
CA ASN A 83 18.37 -39.86 20.88
C ASN A 83 19.51 -39.51 21.84
N GLU A 84 19.42 -38.31 22.40
CA GLU A 84 20.19 -37.85 23.56
C GLU A 84 19.25 -37.40 24.68
N GLY A 85 18.42 -38.32 25.14
CA GLY A 85 17.55 -38.16 26.30
C GLY A 85 18.18 -38.74 27.57
N HIS A 86 18.72 -37.87 28.44
CA HIS A 86 19.47 -38.30 29.62
C HIS A 86 18.71 -38.03 30.92
N GLY A 87 18.22 -39.10 31.55
CA GLY A 87 17.56 -39.01 32.84
C GLY A 87 18.47 -38.41 33.92
N GLY A 88 17.95 -37.43 34.65
CA GLY A 88 18.68 -36.73 35.73
C GLY A 88 19.70 -35.69 35.27
N PHE A 89 19.92 -35.50 33.97
CA PHE A 89 20.86 -34.49 33.47
C PHE A 89 20.21 -33.10 33.50
N LEU A 90 21.03 -32.08 33.75
CA LEU A 90 20.65 -30.68 33.75
C LEU A 90 21.22 -30.02 32.49
N ALA A 91 20.51 -29.07 31.89
CA ALA A 91 21.03 -28.23 30.82
C ALA A 91 22.33 -27.53 31.24
N THR A 92 22.32 -26.97 32.44
CA THR A 92 23.50 -26.34 33.06
C THR A 92 24.64 -27.33 33.29
N GLY A 93 24.33 -28.59 33.59
CA GLY A 93 25.33 -29.67 33.72
C GLY A 93 25.96 -30.02 32.38
N ILE A 94 25.14 -30.26 31.35
CA ILE A 94 25.60 -30.59 29.98
C ILE A 94 26.52 -29.49 29.44
N ALA A 95 26.15 -28.23 29.64
CA ALA A 95 26.96 -27.09 29.22
C ALA A 95 28.26 -26.97 30.02
N ARG A 96 28.20 -27.08 31.35
CA ARG A 96 29.37 -26.98 32.24
C ARG A 96 30.39 -28.08 31.94
N ASP A 97 29.93 -29.30 31.70
CA ASP A 97 30.77 -30.48 31.53
C ASP A 97 31.16 -30.72 30.06
N ASP A 98 30.82 -29.80 29.16
CA ASP A 98 31.16 -29.82 27.72
C ASP A 98 30.78 -31.15 27.03
N GLN A 99 29.59 -31.67 27.34
CA GLN A 99 29.19 -33.02 26.89
C GLN A 99 28.67 -33.05 25.44
N LEU A 100 27.96 -32.00 25.02
CA LEU A 100 27.28 -31.95 23.73
C LEU A 100 28.21 -32.08 22.49
N PRO A 101 29.42 -31.50 22.45
CA PRO A 101 30.33 -31.65 21.30
C PRO A 101 30.64 -33.11 20.94
N GLY A 102 30.77 -33.99 21.94
CA GLY A 102 31.00 -35.42 21.70
C GLY A 102 29.81 -36.09 21.00
N TRP A 103 28.59 -35.78 21.43
CA TRP A 103 27.36 -36.30 20.81
C TRP A 103 27.17 -35.75 19.39
N LEU A 104 27.41 -34.45 19.19
CA LEU A 104 27.32 -33.81 17.86
C LEU A 104 28.33 -34.43 16.89
N SER A 105 29.58 -34.63 17.32
CA SER A 105 30.61 -35.26 16.49
C SER A 105 30.33 -36.73 16.17
N ALA A 106 29.54 -37.43 16.99
CA ALA A 106 29.17 -38.81 16.71
C ALA A 106 27.99 -38.91 15.74
N THR A 107 27.06 -37.95 15.79
CA THR A 107 25.71 -38.10 15.22
C THR A 107 25.42 -37.11 14.09
N HIS A 108 26.14 -36.00 14.00
CA HIS A 108 26.08 -35.00 12.94
C HIS A 108 24.65 -34.52 12.60
N PRO A 109 23.88 -33.97 13.56
CA PRO A 109 22.51 -33.57 13.30
C PRO A 109 22.39 -32.31 12.43
N ASP A 110 21.37 -32.28 11.58
CA ASP A 110 20.92 -31.11 10.83
C ASP A 110 19.88 -30.32 11.65
N VAL A 111 19.01 -31.04 12.37
CA VAL A 111 17.95 -30.50 13.22
C VAL A 111 18.12 -31.01 14.64
N VAL A 112 17.96 -30.15 15.64
CA VAL A 112 17.95 -30.52 17.06
C VAL A 112 16.58 -30.20 17.67
N LEU A 113 15.87 -31.21 18.16
CA LEU A 113 14.68 -31.06 19.00
C LEU A 113 15.12 -31.00 20.47
N MET A 114 15.03 -29.84 21.09
CA MET A 114 15.51 -29.63 22.46
C MET A 114 14.35 -29.50 23.46
N HIS A 115 14.11 -30.56 24.23
CA HIS A 115 13.23 -30.55 25.41
C HIS A 115 14.08 -30.70 26.67
N LEU A 116 14.60 -29.58 27.16
CA LEU A 116 15.62 -29.56 28.21
C LEU A 116 15.29 -28.48 29.24
N GLY A 117 15.70 -28.67 30.50
CA GLY A 117 15.48 -27.70 31.58
C GLY A 117 14.47 -28.14 32.64
N THR A 118 13.80 -29.29 32.45
CA THR A 118 12.88 -29.89 33.45
C THR A 118 13.63 -30.15 34.75
N ASN A 119 14.80 -30.81 34.66
CA ASN A 119 15.62 -31.10 35.83
C ASN A 119 16.25 -29.84 36.45
N ASP A 120 16.64 -28.85 35.65
CA ASP A 120 17.16 -27.58 36.16
C ASP A 120 16.10 -26.84 36.99
N VAL A 121 14.87 -26.76 36.46
CA VAL A 121 13.72 -26.19 37.17
C VAL A 121 13.42 -26.96 38.46
N TRP A 122 13.45 -28.29 38.40
CA TRP A 122 13.27 -29.13 39.59
C TRP A 122 14.31 -28.82 40.67
N ASN A 123 15.57 -28.66 40.26
CA ASN A 123 16.68 -28.32 41.16
C ASN A 123 16.72 -26.83 41.55
N GLY A 124 15.75 -26.02 41.12
CA GLY A 124 15.63 -24.62 41.51
C GLY A 124 16.68 -23.70 40.88
N ILE A 125 17.21 -24.07 39.71
CA ILE A 125 18.09 -23.22 38.93
C ILE A 125 17.27 -22.08 38.31
N ALA A 126 17.79 -20.85 38.38
CA ALA A 126 17.11 -19.67 37.86
C ALA A 126 17.02 -19.70 36.32
N PRO A 127 15.93 -19.21 35.71
CA PRO A 127 15.76 -19.19 34.25
C PRO A 127 16.94 -18.57 33.50
N GLY A 128 17.49 -17.45 33.98
CA GLY A 128 18.65 -16.81 33.35
C GLY A 128 19.86 -17.74 33.21
N THR A 129 20.18 -18.50 34.27
CA THR A 129 21.29 -19.46 34.25
C THR A 129 21.02 -20.65 33.32
N ILE A 130 19.77 -21.09 33.22
CA ILE A 130 19.37 -22.13 32.26
C ILE A 130 19.55 -21.62 30.83
N LEU A 131 19.16 -20.37 30.55
CA LEU A 131 19.30 -19.75 29.24
C LEU A 131 20.77 -19.48 28.87
N ASP A 132 21.63 -19.15 29.84
CA ASP A 132 23.08 -19.07 29.60
C ASP A 132 23.66 -20.43 29.17
N ALA A 133 23.17 -21.51 29.77
CA ALA A 133 23.51 -22.87 29.33
C ALA A 133 22.97 -23.13 27.91
N PHE A 134 21.72 -22.79 27.60
CA PHE A 134 21.18 -22.93 26.24
C PHE A 134 22.00 -22.15 25.20
N THR A 135 22.46 -20.93 25.53
CA THR A 135 23.36 -20.15 24.66
C THR A 135 24.68 -20.89 24.40
N THR A 136 25.25 -21.51 25.43
CA THR A 136 26.48 -22.31 25.31
C THR A 136 26.26 -23.53 24.41
N LEU A 137 25.17 -24.28 24.65
CA LEU A 137 24.81 -25.46 23.85
C LEU A 137 24.56 -25.07 22.38
N LEU A 138 23.83 -23.98 22.12
CA LEU A 138 23.60 -23.45 20.78
C LEU A 138 24.92 -23.08 20.08
N GLY A 139 25.87 -22.48 20.80
CA GLY A 139 27.21 -22.20 20.30
C GLY A 139 27.95 -23.48 19.86
N GLN A 140 27.88 -24.53 20.66
CA GLN A 140 28.45 -25.85 20.32
C GLN A 140 27.76 -26.48 19.10
N MET A 141 26.43 -26.42 19.02
CA MET A 141 25.67 -26.90 17.86
C MET A 141 26.11 -26.19 16.58
N ARG A 142 26.22 -24.86 16.61
CA ARG A 142 26.67 -24.04 15.46
C ARG A 142 28.13 -24.25 15.09
N ALA A 143 28.98 -24.54 16.07
CA ALA A 143 30.37 -24.92 15.80
C ALA A 143 30.47 -26.26 15.06
N SER A 144 29.59 -27.22 15.37
CA SER A 144 29.50 -28.50 14.65
C SER A 144 28.83 -28.38 13.29
N ASN A 145 27.74 -27.61 13.21
CA ASN A 145 26.98 -27.37 11.99
C ASN A 145 26.47 -25.91 11.99
N PRO A 146 27.10 -25.00 11.23
CA PRO A 146 26.71 -23.59 11.18
C PRO A 146 25.27 -23.36 10.69
N ALA A 147 24.67 -24.35 10.03
CA ALA A 147 23.31 -24.32 9.50
C ALA A 147 22.30 -25.10 10.36
N THR A 148 22.68 -25.52 11.57
CA THR A 148 21.80 -26.32 12.43
C THR A 148 20.48 -25.60 12.71
N LYS A 149 19.35 -26.32 12.58
CA LYS A 149 18.02 -25.83 12.92
C LYS A 149 17.68 -26.28 14.33
N LEU A 150 17.47 -25.34 15.26
CA LEU A 150 17.09 -25.66 16.64
C LEU A 150 15.58 -25.51 16.81
N ILE A 151 14.90 -26.56 17.25
CA ILE A 151 13.50 -26.49 17.69
C ILE A 151 13.48 -26.69 19.20
N VAL A 152 13.23 -25.63 19.96
CA VAL A 152 13.29 -25.62 21.43
C VAL A 152 11.89 -25.63 22.04
N ALA A 153 11.67 -26.46 23.05
CA ALA A 153 10.41 -26.50 23.78
C ALA A 153 10.31 -25.37 24.81
N LYS A 154 9.16 -24.70 24.89
CA LYS A 154 8.60 -24.41 26.22
C LYS A 154 8.24 -25.75 26.82
N ILE A 155 8.86 -26.12 27.95
CA ILE A 155 8.70 -27.46 28.52
C ILE A 155 7.27 -27.67 29.04
N ILE A 156 6.82 -28.92 29.05
CA ILE A 156 5.51 -29.30 29.62
C ILE A 156 5.39 -28.85 31.09
N PRO A 157 4.17 -28.63 31.60
CA PRO A 157 3.97 -28.40 33.02
C PRO A 157 4.42 -29.59 33.84
N MET A 158 4.87 -29.29 35.06
CA MET A 158 5.18 -30.30 36.05
C MET A 158 4.60 -29.93 37.41
N ASN A 159 4.13 -30.95 38.12
CA ASN A 159 3.62 -30.83 39.48
C ASN A 159 3.97 -32.09 40.30
N PRO A 160 5.27 -32.38 40.52
CA PRO A 160 5.66 -33.53 41.30
C PRO A 160 5.33 -33.33 42.78
N ALA A 161 4.96 -34.41 43.46
CA ALA A 161 4.52 -34.38 44.86
C ALA A 161 5.56 -33.80 45.86
N ASN A 162 6.84 -33.81 45.50
CA ASN A 162 7.95 -33.33 46.33
C ASN A 162 8.50 -31.95 45.91
N CYS A 163 7.86 -31.22 44.99
CA CYS A 163 8.29 -29.86 44.61
C CYS A 163 7.12 -28.93 44.29
N ALA A 164 6.55 -28.31 45.32
CA ALA A 164 5.46 -27.34 45.17
C ALA A 164 5.83 -26.09 44.35
N ALA A 165 7.11 -25.69 44.35
CA ALA A 165 7.58 -24.52 43.60
C ALA A 165 7.81 -24.80 42.10
N CYS A 166 7.83 -26.06 41.68
CA CYS A 166 8.23 -26.44 40.34
C CYS A 166 7.26 -25.93 39.27
N ALA A 167 5.95 -25.96 39.54
CA ALA A 167 4.94 -25.47 38.60
C ALA A 167 5.19 -23.99 38.22
N GLN A 168 5.44 -23.12 39.20
CA GLN A 168 5.74 -21.71 38.95
C GLN A 168 7.09 -21.51 38.25
N ARG A 169 8.12 -22.27 38.65
CA ARG A 169 9.44 -22.15 38.01
C ARG A 169 9.43 -22.54 36.53
N VAL A 170 8.59 -23.50 36.13
CA VAL A 170 8.39 -23.79 34.71
C VAL A 170 7.75 -22.61 34.00
N VAL A 171 6.73 -21.96 34.59
CA VAL A 171 6.13 -20.73 34.04
C VAL A 171 7.21 -19.67 33.81
N ASP A 172 8.08 -19.47 34.79
CA ASP A 172 9.15 -18.47 34.72
C ASP A 172 10.17 -18.79 33.61
N LEU A 173 10.58 -20.05 33.45
CA LEU A 173 11.45 -20.49 32.36
C LEU A 173 10.76 -20.34 30.99
N ASN A 174 9.54 -20.85 30.86
CA ASN A 174 8.77 -20.81 29.62
C ASN A 174 8.45 -19.38 29.16
N ALA A 175 8.33 -18.43 30.08
CA ALA A 175 8.18 -17.01 29.77
C ALA A 175 9.45 -16.40 29.17
N ALA A 176 10.63 -16.90 29.54
CA ALA A 176 11.91 -16.37 29.11
C ALA A 176 12.42 -16.97 27.77
N ILE A 177 12.06 -18.22 27.46
CA ILE A 177 12.51 -18.95 26.26
C ILE A 177 12.22 -18.19 24.94
N PRO A 178 11.02 -17.61 24.70
CA PRO A 178 10.74 -16.89 23.45
C PRO A 178 11.67 -15.70 23.19
N GLY A 179 11.97 -14.91 24.23
CA GLY A 179 12.88 -13.78 24.12
C GLY A 179 14.31 -14.23 23.82
N TRP A 180 14.76 -15.32 24.47
CA TRP A 180 16.07 -15.92 24.19
C TRP A 180 16.17 -16.46 22.76
N ALA A 181 15.17 -17.22 22.30
CA ALA A 181 15.15 -17.78 20.96
C ALA A 181 15.18 -16.68 19.89
N ALA A 182 14.36 -15.63 20.05
CA ALA A 182 14.35 -14.49 19.14
C ALA A 182 15.70 -13.77 19.09
N ALA A 183 16.37 -13.57 20.24
CA ALA A 183 17.66 -12.88 20.32
C ALA A 183 18.81 -13.67 19.68
N HIS A 184 18.70 -15.00 19.57
CA HIS A 184 19.77 -15.86 19.08
C HIS A 184 19.48 -16.51 17.72
N SER A 185 18.26 -16.42 17.20
CA SER A 185 17.87 -16.97 15.90
C SER A 185 18.53 -16.22 14.75
N THR A 186 18.93 -16.93 13.69
CA THR A 186 19.52 -16.36 12.47
C THR A 186 18.92 -17.04 11.24
N ALA A 187 19.05 -16.41 10.07
CA ALA A 187 18.60 -17.02 8.81
C ALA A 187 19.33 -18.34 8.49
N ALA A 188 20.63 -18.44 8.81
CA ALA A 188 21.43 -19.64 8.56
C ALA A 188 21.15 -20.76 9.57
N SER A 189 20.88 -20.40 10.83
CA SER A 189 20.61 -21.33 11.93
C SER A 189 19.38 -20.82 12.71
N PRO A 190 18.16 -21.09 12.21
CA PRO A 190 16.93 -20.62 12.82
C PRO A 190 16.62 -21.37 14.11
N ILE A 191 15.95 -20.67 15.03
CA ILE A 191 15.43 -21.23 16.29
C ILE A 191 13.90 -21.12 16.29
N THR A 192 13.21 -22.26 16.38
CA THR A 192 11.76 -22.34 16.47
C THR A 192 11.35 -22.71 17.89
N VAL A 193 10.41 -21.98 18.49
CA VAL A 193 9.87 -22.30 19.82
C VAL A 193 8.60 -23.13 19.68
N VAL A 194 8.55 -24.29 20.33
CA VAL A 194 7.36 -25.16 20.39
C VAL A 194 6.74 -25.06 21.77
N ASP A 195 5.44 -24.72 21.83
CA ASP A 195 4.70 -24.66 23.07
C ASP A 195 4.18 -26.05 23.47
N GLN A 196 4.94 -26.76 24.31
CA GLN A 196 4.49 -28.02 24.92
C GLN A 196 3.65 -27.81 26.18
N TRP A 197 3.53 -26.57 26.66
CA TRP A 197 2.86 -26.26 27.91
C TRP A 197 1.34 -26.10 27.74
N THR A 198 0.93 -25.30 26.76
CA THR A 198 -0.48 -24.92 26.61
C THR A 198 -1.37 -26.12 26.25
N GLY A 199 -2.38 -26.39 27.09
CA GLY A 199 -3.32 -27.50 26.91
C GLY A 199 -2.86 -28.84 27.50
N PHE A 200 -1.71 -28.84 28.19
CA PHE A 200 -1.18 -30.00 28.91
C PHE A 200 -1.61 -29.97 30.38
N ASP A 201 -2.19 -31.04 30.88
CA ASP A 201 -2.69 -31.17 32.25
C ASP A 201 -1.84 -32.19 33.02
N THR A 202 -1.14 -31.74 34.06
CA THR A 202 -0.22 -32.63 34.81
C THR A 202 -0.91 -33.83 35.44
N ALA A 203 -2.17 -33.74 35.85
CA ALA A 203 -2.88 -34.85 36.49
C ALA A 203 -3.40 -35.87 35.47
N ALA A 204 -3.88 -35.40 34.32
CA ALA A 204 -4.44 -36.25 33.28
C ALA A 204 -3.38 -36.80 32.32
N ASP A 205 -2.30 -36.06 32.06
CA ASP A 205 -1.36 -36.33 30.98
C ASP A 205 0.00 -36.86 31.45
N THR A 206 0.26 -36.93 32.77
CA THR A 206 1.50 -37.51 33.31
C THR A 206 1.24 -38.76 34.13
N THR A 207 2.30 -39.51 34.43
CA THR A 207 2.25 -40.68 35.31
C THR A 207 2.57 -40.31 36.77
N ASP A 208 3.43 -39.32 36.98
CA ASP A 208 4.02 -38.97 38.28
C ASP A 208 4.05 -37.46 38.57
N GLY A 209 3.30 -36.69 37.78
CA GLY A 209 3.32 -35.23 37.79
C GLY A 209 4.35 -34.61 36.86
N VAL A 210 5.23 -35.40 36.21
CA VAL A 210 6.30 -34.89 35.32
C VAL A 210 6.38 -35.64 34.00
N HIS A 211 6.41 -36.97 34.03
CA HIS A 211 6.63 -37.79 32.83
C HIS A 211 5.31 -38.04 32.09
N PRO A 212 5.24 -37.74 30.78
CA PRO A 212 4.01 -37.91 30.00
C PRO A 212 3.57 -39.37 29.98
N ASN A 213 2.27 -39.62 30.18
CA ASN A 213 1.70 -40.96 30.13
C ASN A 213 1.40 -41.41 28.69
N GLY A 214 1.18 -42.71 28.51
CA GLY A 214 0.91 -43.32 27.20
C GLY A 214 -0.52 -43.12 26.68
N THR A 215 -1.44 -42.54 27.47
CA THR A 215 -2.85 -42.40 27.09
C THR A 215 -3.13 -41.07 26.40
N THR A 216 -2.58 -39.97 26.91
CA THR A 216 -2.84 -38.63 26.37
C THR A 216 -1.58 -37.76 26.27
N GLY A 217 -0.69 -37.79 27.26
CA GLY A 217 0.46 -36.89 27.31
C GLY A 217 1.46 -37.08 26.17
N ILE A 218 1.81 -38.33 25.87
CA ILE A 218 2.73 -38.66 24.76
C ILE A 218 2.18 -38.17 23.41
N ALA A 219 0.88 -38.35 23.15
CA ALA A 219 0.24 -37.91 21.90
C ALA A 219 0.18 -36.37 21.81
N LYS A 220 -0.10 -35.68 22.92
CA LYS A 220 -0.07 -34.21 22.96
C LYS A 220 1.32 -33.68 22.63
N MET A 221 2.37 -34.24 23.22
CA MET A 221 3.75 -33.81 22.94
C MET A 221 4.12 -33.98 21.47
N GLU A 222 3.81 -35.15 20.91
CA GLU A 222 4.04 -35.44 19.49
C GLU A 222 3.32 -34.43 18.60
N SER A 223 2.02 -34.18 18.84
CA SER A 223 1.21 -33.28 18.00
C SER A 223 1.76 -31.85 17.93
N LYS A 224 2.48 -31.41 18.96
CA LYS A 224 3.14 -30.10 19.01
C LYS A 224 4.50 -30.10 18.31
N TRP A 225 5.24 -31.21 18.40
CA TRP A 225 6.53 -31.36 17.72
C TRP A 225 6.37 -31.49 16.20
N TYR A 226 5.36 -32.24 15.75
CA TYR A 226 5.17 -32.60 14.34
C TYR A 226 5.18 -31.40 13.38
N PRO A 227 4.32 -30.37 13.50
CA PRO A 227 4.29 -29.27 12.54
C PRO A 227 5.60 -28.47 12.50
N ALA A 228 6.25 -28.30 13.66
CA ALA A 228 7.53 -27.59 13.75
C ALA A 228 8.67 -28.38 13.10
N LEU A 229 8.69 -29.70 13.28
CA LEU A 229 9.68 -30.57 12.66
C LEU A 229 9.49 -30.62 11.14
N VAL A 230 8.26 -30.79 10.64
CA VAL A 230 7.96 -30.76 9.20
C VAL A 230 8.42 -29.45 8.55
N ALA A 231 8.19 -28.32 9.21
CA ALA A 231 8.69 -27.02 8.74
C ALA A 231 10.23 -26.97 8.67
N ALA A 232 10.93 -27.61 9.62
CA ALA A 232 12.39 -27.69 9.62
C ALA A 232 12.95 -28.75 8.65
N LEU A 233 12.20 -29.79 8.32
CA LEU A 233 12.58 -30.82 7.34
C LEU A 233 12.38 -30.33 5.90
N SER A 234 11.50 -29.36 5.71
CA SER A 234 11.36 -28.69 4.42
C SER A 234 12.70 -28.01 4.07
N PRO A 235 13.21 -28.18 2.83
CA PRO A 235 14.36 -27.39 2.37
C PRO A 235 14.01 -25.93 2.67
N GLY A 236 14.85 -25.28 3.49
CA GLY A 236 14.48 -24.03 4.17
C GLY A 236 13.78 -23.12 3.18
N THR A 237 12.57 -22.68 3.53
CA THR A 237 11.81 -21.76 2.67
C THR A 237 12.80 -20.71 2.22
N PRO A 238 13.07 -20.57 0.91
CA PRO A 238 13.90 -19.49 0.42
C PRO A 238 13.42 -18.22 1.12
N ALA A 239 14.34 -17.37 1.59
CA ALA A 239 13.97 -16.07 2.14
C ALA A 239 12.85 -15.50 1.26
N ALA A 240 11.67 -15.27 1.84
CA ALA A 240 10.47 -15.06 1.04
C ALA A 240 10.77 -14.00 -0.02
N ALA A 241 10.48 -14.30 -1.29
CA ALA A 241 10.98 -13.51 -2.42
C ALA A 241 10.48 -12.05 -2.43
N GLY A 242 9.49 -11.72 -1.60
CA GLY A 242 8.88 -10.40 -1.50
C GLY A 242 7.98 -10.23 -0.28
N LEU A 243 6.80 -9.65 -0.52
CA LEU A 243 5.74 -9.55 0.49
C LEU A 243 5.43 -10.94 1.03
N HIS A 244 5.34 -11.07 2.36
CA HIS A 244 5.01 -12.32 2.99
C HIS A 244 4.24 -12.20 4.30
N VAL A 245 3.71 -13.33 4.76
CA VAL A 245 3.06 -13.44 6.07
C VAL A 245 4.11 -13.71 7.15
N ASP A 246 4.02 -12.97 8.26
CA ASP A 246 4.70 -13.26 9.52
C ASP A 246 3.66 -13.23 10.66
N GLY A 247 3.20 -14.43 11.04
CA GLY A 247 2.08 -14.61 11.97
C GLY A 247 0.79 -13.98 11.42
N THR A 248 0.23 -13.02 12.16
CA THR A 248 -0.99 -12.29 11.76
C THR A 248 -0.73 -11.10 10.83
N ARG A 249 0.53 -10.84 10.46
CA ARG A 249 0.92 -9.62 9.76
C ARG A 249 1.35 -9.94 8.34
N VAL A 250 1.04 -9.02 7.42
CA VAL A 250 1.76 -8.91 6.16
C VAL A 250 3.01 -8.07 6.39
N VAL A 251 4.15 -8.54 5.90
CA VAL A 251 5.45 -7.88 5.99
C VAL A 251 6.11 -7.82 4.61
N GLU A 252 7.00 -6.86 4.41
CA GLU A 252 7.84 -6.74 3.22
C GLU A 252 9.05 -7.68 3.31
N ALA A 253 9.81 -7.83 2.22
CA ALA A 253 11.00 -8.69 2.19
C ALA A 253 12.06 -8.33 3.25
N ASN A 254 12.07 -7.07 3.72
CA ASN A 254 12.97 -6.61 4.79
C ASN A 254 12.40 -6.84 6.21
N GLY A 255 11.21 -7.45 6.34
CA GLY A 255 10.52 -7.70 7.61
C GLY A 255 9.69 -6.53 8.14
N ALA A 256 9.65 -5.38 7.45
CA ALA A 256 8.81 -4.26 7.84
C ALA A 256 7.33 -4.62 7.71
N ALA A 257 6.52 -4.31 8.73
CA ALA A 257 5.08 -4.52 8.67
C ALA A 257 4.46 -3.64 7.58
N PHE A 258 3.65 -4.25 6.72
CA PHE A 258 2.92 -3.55 5.67
C PHE A 258 1.42 -3.67 5.89
N VAL A 259 0.78 -2.54 6.19
CA VAL A 259 -0.65 -2.46 6.46
C VAL A 259 -1.33 -1.76 5.28
N MET A 260 -2.12 -2.51 4.51
CA MET A 260 -2.78 -1.99 3.30
C MET A 260 -3.78 -0.88 3.65
N ARG A 261 -3.69 0.24 2.94
CA ARG A 261 -4.57 1.41 3.00
C ARG A 261 -4.77 1.89 1.58
N GLY A 262 -5.85 1.42 0.95
CA GLY A 262 -5.96 1.48 -0.50
C GLY A 262 -7.36 1.51 -1.04
N VAL A 263 -7.45 1.50 -2.36
CA VAL A 263 -8.70 1.63 -3.12
C VAL A 263 -8.77 0.52 -4.17
N ASN A 264 -9.98 0.00 -4.41
CA ASN A 264 -10.25 -0.89 -5.54
C ASN A 264 -10.41 -0.07 -6.84
N HIS A 265 -9.75 -0.48 -7.91
CA HIS A 265 -9.81 0.15 -9.24
C HIS A 265 -10.34 -0.84 -10.30
N PRO A 266 -11.51 -0.57 -10.90
CA PRO A 266 -12.17 -1.45 -11.86
C PRO A 266 -11.52 -1.48 -13.26
N TYR A 267 -10.24 -1.83 -13.35
CA TYR A 267 -9.46 -1.73 -14.59
C TYR A 267 -10.06 -2.55 -15.75
N ALA A 268 -10.51 -3.78 -15.51
CA ALA A 268 -11.07 -4.66 -16.55
C ALA A 268 -12.23 -4.03 -17.34
N TRP A 269 -13.00 -3.13 -16.72
CA TRP A 269 -14.11 -2.42 -17.36
C TRP A 269 -13.72 -1.04 -17.88
N TYR A 270 -12.58 -0.48 -17.42
CA TYR A 270 -12.15 0.88 -17.69
C TYR A 270 -10.65 0.99 -18.02
N THR A 271 -10.17 0.17 -18.96
CA THR A 271 -8.74 0.05 -19.33
C THR A 271 -8.06 1.34 -19.81
N GLY A 272 -8.83 2.39 -20.11
CA GLY A 272 -8.32 3.72 -20.46
C GLY A 272 -8.01 4.64 -19.27
N GLN A 273 -8.44 4.28 -18.05
CA GLN A 273 -8.37 5.14 -16.86
C GLN A 273 -7.03 5.03 -16.10
N ASN A 274 -5.91 5.01 -16.83
CA ASN A 274 -4.58 4.82 -16.24
C ASN A 274 -4.15 5.95 -15.28
N SER A 275 -4.74 7.14 -15.39
CA SER A 275 -4.51 8.22 -14.42
C SER A 275 -5.01 7.88 -13.01
N ALA A 276 -5.94 6.91 -12.88
CA ALA A 276 -6.48 6.49 -11.60
C ALA A 276 -5.39 6.03 -10.62
N PHE A 277 -4.33 5.36 -11.07
CA PHE A 277 -3.22 4.92 -10.20
C PHE A 277 -2.54 6.10 -9.50
N ALA A 278 -2.13 7.11 -10.26
CA ALA A 278 -1.51 8.32 -9.72
C ALA A 278 -2.50 9.15 -8.90
N ASN A 279 -3.77 9.19 -9.32
CA ASN A 279 -4.83 9.88 -8.61
C ASN A 279 -5.11 9.25 -7.24
N ILE A 280 -5.28 7.92 -7.17
CA ILE A 280 -5.41 7.15 -5.92
C ILE A 280 -4.20 7.41 -5.02
N LYS A 281 -2.98 7.38 -5.57
CA LYS A 281 -1.76 7.71 -4.83
C LYS A 281 -1.78 9.13 -4.26
N SER A 282 -2.33 10.11 -4.97
CA SER A 282 -2.38 11.50 -4.50
C SER A 282 -3.22 11.68 -3.21
N PHE A 283 -4.04 10.68 -2.86
CA PHE A 283 -4.75 10.58 -1.58
C PHE A 283 -3.97 9.83 -0.50
N GLY A 284 -2.70 9.51 -0.74
CA GLY A 284 -1.83 8.85 0.22
C GLY A 284 -1.96 7.33 0.24
N ALA A 285 -2.77 6.73 -0.64
CA ALA A 285 -2.89 5.28 -0.72
C ALA A 285 -1.52 4.61 -0.86
N ASN A 286 -1.34 3.47 -0.19
CA ASN A 286 -0.15 2.63 -0.32
C ASN A 286 -0.42 1.35 -1.11
N THR A 287 -1.68 1.06 -1.43
CA THR A 287 -2.13 -0.13 -2.15
C THR A 287 -3.25 0.24 -3.12
N VAL A 288 -3.28 -0.42 -4.27
CA VAL A 288 -4.42 -0.44 -5.17
C VAL A 288 -4.76 -1.89 -5.49
N ARG A 289 -6.04 -2.26 -5.37
CA ARG A 289 -6.54 -3.57 -5.82
C ARG A 289 -7.15 -3.41 -7.20
N VAL A 290 -6.60 -4.12 -8.17
CA VAL A 290 -6.85 -3.90 -9.59
C VAL A 290 -7.65 -5.06 -10.14
N VAL A 291 -8.87 -4.75 -10.57
CA VAL A 291 -9.81 -5.71 -11.15
C VAL A 291 -9.29 -6.16 -12.52
N LEU A 292 -9.01 -7.46 -12.67
CA LEU A 292 -8.64 -8.09 -13.93
C LEU A 292 -9.76 -9.00 -14.42
N GLY A 293 -9.79 -9.24 -15.73
CA GLY A 293 -10.63 -10.29 -16.31
C GLY A 293 -9.81 -11.52 -16.68
N SER A 294 -10.37 -12.72 -16.52
CA SER A 294 -9.71 -13.98 -16.92
C SER A 294 -10.06 -14.43 -18.35
N GLY A 295 -11.07 -13.82 -18.96
CA GLY A 295 -11.64 -14.22 -20.24
C GLY A 295 -12.83 -15.17 -20.13
N LYS A 296 -13.36 -15.42 -18.94
CA LYS A 296 -14.55 -16.26 -18.71
C LYS A 296 -15.83 -15.42 -18.71
N ARG A 297 -15.80 -14.24 -18.09
CA ARG A 297 -16.89 -13.25 -18.04
C ARG A 297 -16.49 -11.96 -18.73
N TRP A 298 -15.35 -11.42 -18.32
CA TRP A 298 -14.76 -10.20 -18.88
C TRP A 298 -13.39 -10.56 -19.47
N GLY A 299 -12.91 -9.75 -20.42
CA GLY A 299 -11.80 -10.16 -21.29
C GLY A 299 -10.59 -10.69 -20.53
N PRO A 300 -9.75 -11.58 -21.09
CA PRO A 300 -8.50 -11.87 -20.41
C PRO A 300 -7.66 -10.59 -20.43
N THR A 301 -7.36 -10.02 -19.26
CA THR A 301 -6.34 -8.97 -19.16
C THR A 301 -5.01 -9.64 -19.51
N SER A 302 -4.40 -9.24 -20.62
CA SER A 302 -3.24 -9.95 -21.17
C SER A 302 -1.98 -9.78 -20.29
N ALA A 303 -0.99 -10.68 -20.45
CA ALA A 303 0.29 -10.55 -19.73
C ALA A 303 0.99 -9.19 -19.98
N ALA A 304 0.82 -8.61 -21.17
CA ALA A 304 1.37 -7.29 -21.51
C ALA A 304 0.63 -6.15 -20.78
N GLU A 305 -0.69 -6.25 -20.66
CA GLU A 305 -1.48 -5.30 -19.86
C GLU A 305 -1.16 -5.43 -18.37
N VAL A 306 -1.04 -6.65 -17.84
CA VAL A 306 -0.60 -6.89 -16.45
C VAL A 306 0.77 -6.26 -16.19
N THR A 307 1.73 -6.43 -17.12
CA THR A 307 3.04 -5.77 -17.02
C THR A 307 2.91 -4.24 -16.97
N THR A 308 1.99 -3.68 -17.75
CA THR A 308 1.72 -2.23 -17.78
C THR A 308 1.10 -1.76 -16.46
N ILE A 309 0.11 -2.48 -15.93
CA ILE A 309 -0.54 -2.22 -14.64
C ILE A 309 0.49 -2.23 -13.51
N ILE A 310 1.35 -3.24 -13.46
CA ILE A 310 2.43 -3.33 -12.46
C ILE A 310 3.38 -2.13 -12.60
N GLY A 311 3.69 -1.72 -13.83
CA GLY A 311 4.45 -0.50 -14.10
C GLY A 311 3.79 0.76 -13.53
N LEU A 312 2.47 0.94 -13.72
CA LEU A 312 1.70 2.06 -13.19
C LEU A 312 1.65 2.06 -11.65
N CYS A 313 1.44 0.89 -11.04
CA CYS A 313 1.53 0.69 -9.59
C CYS A 313 2.89 1.14 -9.05
N LYS A 314 3.99 0.65 -9.64
CA LYS A 314 5.36 0.98 -9.22
C LYS A 314 5.71 2.45 -9.45
N GLN A 315 5.33 3.01 -10.59
CA GLN A 315 5.52 4.44 -10.87
C GLN A 315 4.78 5.31 -9.84
N SER A 316 3.60 4.86 -9.41
CA SER A 316 2.80 5.53 -8.39
C SER A 316 3.20 5.13 -6.97
N ARG A 317 4.21 4.26 -6.78
CA ARG A 317 4.66 3.77 -5.46
C ARG A 317 3.51 3.14 -4.66
N LEU A 318 2.75 2.29 -5.32
CA LEU A 318 1.62 1.52 -4.79
C LEU A 318 1.94 0.04 -4.86
N ILE A 319 1.68 -0.71 -3.78
CA ILE A 319 1.56 -2.16 -3.86
C ILE A 319 0.33 -2.50 -4.70
N CYS A 320 0.49 -3.45 -5.62
CA CYS A 320 -0.51 -3.84 -6.60
C CYS A 320 -1.15 -5.16 -6.16
N VAL A 321 -2.38 -5.14 -5.66
CA VAL A 321 -3.16 -6.38 -5.45
C VAL A 321 -3.89 -6.67 -6.75
N LEU A 322 -3.46 -7.70 -7.48
CA LEU A 322 -4.11 -8.09 -8.73
C LEU A 322 -5.14 -9.17 -8.43
N GLU A 323 -6.36 -9.02 -8.94
CA GLU A 323 -7.46 -9.96 -8.66
C GLU A 323 -8.19 -10.37 -9.95
N VAL A 324 -8.63 -11.62 -10.04
CA VAL A 324 -9.48 -12.11 -11.14
C VAL A 324 -10.96 -11.98 -10.76
N HIS A 325 -11.67 -11.07 -11.44
CA HIS A 325 -13.04 -10.76 -11.04
C HIS A 325 -14.08 -11.75 -11.59
N ASP A 326 -13.68 -12.61 -12.54
CA ASP A 326 -14.60 -13.54 -13.19
C ASP A 326 -15.17 -14.60 -12.24
N THR A 327 -14.59 -14.81 -11.05
CA THR A 327 -15.02 -15.81 -10.08
C THR A 327 -16.22 -15.39 -9.22
N THR A 328 -16.56 -14.09 -9.24
CA THR A 328 -17.58 -13.50 -8.36
C THR A 328 -18.90 -14.26 -8.41
N GLY A 329 -19.26 -14.91 -7.29
CA GLY A 329 -20.53 -15.59 -7.10
C GLY A 329 -20.60 -17.03 -7.59
N TYR A 330 -19.49 -17.73 -7.84
CA TYR A 330 -19.50 -19.13 -8.32
C TYR A 330 -20.39 -20.07 -7.50
N GLY A 331 -21.13 -20.94 -8.20
CA GLY A 331 -22.15 -21.81 -7.61
C GLY A 331 -23.54 -21.18 -7.48
N GLU A 332 -23.64 -19.86 -7.68
CA GLU A 332 -24.89 -19.10 -7.75
C GLU A 332 -25.00 -18.34 -9.08
N GLU A 333 -23.97 -17.56 -9.44
CA GLU A 333 -23.87 -16.87 -10.71
C GLU A 333 -23.39 -17.84 -11.80
N SER A 334 -24.26 -18.12 -12.77
CA SER A 334 -24.01 -19.10 -13.83
C SER A 334 -22.81 -18.78 -14.72
N ALA A 335 -22.47 -17.51 -14.86
CA ALA A 335 -21.33 -17.06 -15.65
C ALA A 335 -20.00 -17.10 -14.88
N ALA A 336 -20.02 -17.31 -13.56
CA ALA A 336 -18.83 -17.28 -12.71
C ALA A 336 -17.84 -18.39 -13.03
N ALA A 337 -16.56 -18.03 -13.08
CA ALA A 337 -15.44 -18.95 -13.20
C ALA A 337 -15.18 -19.67 -11.87
N SER A 338 -14.64 -20.89 -11.93
CA SER A 338 -14.10 -21.53 -10.73
C SER A 338 -12.70 -21.00 -10.40
N LEU A 339 -12.24 -21.19 -9.16
CA LEU A 339 -10.85 -20.91 -8.78
C LEU A 339 -9.82 -21.71 -9.60
N ASP A 340 -10.19 -22.89 -10.10
CA ASP A 340 -9.34 -23.69 -10.97
C ASP A 340 -9.09 -22.98 -12.33
N GLN A 341 -10.13 -22.35 -12.87
CA GLN A 341 -10.03 -21.55 -14.09
C GLN A 341 -9.31 -20.22 -13.87
N ALA A 342 -9.47 -19.60 -12.69
CA ALA A 342 -8.67 -18.43 -12.31
C ALA A 342 -7.18 -18.80 -12.18
N ALA A 343 -6.87 -19.97 -11.61
CA ALA A 343 -5.51 -20.49 -11.54
C ALA A 343 -4.90 -20.74 -12.93
N ASP A 344 -5.67 -21.26 -13.89
CA ASP A 344 -5.21 -21.36 -15.30
C ASP A 344 -4.78 -20.00 -15.85
N TYR A 345 -5.57 -18.96 -15.59
CA TYR A 345 -5.25 -17.59 -16.02
C TYR A 345 -3.95 -17.11 -15.38
N TRP A 346 -3.81 -17.20 -14.06
CA TRP A 346 -2.58 -16.80 -13.34
C TRP A 346 -1.33 -17.51 -13.86
N ILE A 347 -1.43 -18.82 -14.11
CA ILE A 347 -0.33 -19.63 -14.65
C ILE A 347 0.01 -19.17 -16.08
N SER A 348 -0.98 -18.85 -16.90
CA SER A 348 -0.76 -18.39 -18.28
C SER A 348 0.01 -17.08 -18.36
N ILE A 349 -0.14 -16.20 -17.35
CA ILE A 349 0.56 -14.92 -17.26
C ILE A 349 1.75 -14.92 -16.28
N ALA A 350 2.15 -16.08 -15.75
CA ALA A 350 3.13 -16.18 -14.68
C ALA A 350 4.47 -15.48 -14.98
N ASN A 351 4.87 -15.40 -16.26
CA ASN A 351 6.09 -14.70 -16.67
C ASN A 351 6.04 -13.18 -16.45
N ALA A 352 4.85 -12.57 -16.46
CA ALA A 352 4.69 -11.15 -16.14
C ALA A 352 4.74 -10.88 -14.62
N LEU A 353 4.48 -11.92 -13.81
CA LEU A 353 4.38 -11.83 -12.35
C LEU A 353 5.72 -12.17 -11.68
N LYS A 354 6.39 -13.24 -12.11
CA LYS A 354 7.68 -13.68 -11.52
C LYS A 354 8.68 -12.53 -11.45
N GLY A 355 9.27 -12.32 -10.27
CA GLY A 355 10.18 -11.21 -9.99
C GLY A 355 9.49 -9.92 -9.51
N GLN A 356 8.15 -9.91 -9.38
CA GLN A 356 7.38 -8.79 -8.85
C GLN A 356 6.87 -9.04 -7.43
N GLU A 357 7.39 -10.04 -6.70
CA GLU A 357 6.90 -10.48 -5.39
C GLU A 357 6.97 -9.36 -4.33
N ASN A 358 7.87 -8.39 -4.49
CA ASN A 358 7.98 -7.22 -3.61
C ASN A 358 6.88 -6.16 -3.83
N TYR A 359 6.21 -6.20 -4.98
CA TYR A 359 5.31 -5.15 -5.45
C TYR A 359 3.89 -5.63 -5.70
N VAL A 360 3.72 -6.95 -5.86
CA VAL A 360 2.47 -7.57 -6.30
C VAL A 360 1.99 -8.60 -5.30
N VAL A 361 0.70 -8.52 -4.98
CA VAL A 361 -0.06 -9.56 -4.27
C VAL A 361 -1.01 -10.19 -5.29
N ILE A 362 -1.08 -11.52 -5.31
CA ILE A 362 -2.01 -12.25 -6.19
C ILE A 362 -3.24 -12.60 -5.38
N ASN A 363 -4.36 -11.94 -5.64
CA ASN A 363 -5.66 -12.32 -5.10
C ASN A 363 -6.32 -13.32 -6.05
N LEU A 364 -6.50 -14.57 -5.59
CA LEU A 364 -6.81 -15.72 -6.46
C LEU A 364 -8.01 -15.49 -7.37
N GLY A 365 -9.06 -14.91 -6.84
CA GLY A 365 -10.24 -14.46 -7.56
C GLY A 365 -11.21 -13.77 -6.61
N ASN A 366 -11.89 -12.74 -7.12
CA ASN A 366 -12.88 -11.99 -6.36
C ASN A 366 -14.04 -12.90 -5.93
N GLU A 367 -14.39 -12.83 -4.65
CA GLU A 367 -15.62 -13.42 -4.10
C GLU A 367 -15.98 -14.80 -4.70
N PRO A 368 -15.07 -15.78 -4.61
CA PRO A 368 -15.03 -16.88 -5.57
C PRO A 368 -16.11 -17.94 -5.36
N PHE A 369 -17.09 -17.68 -4.48
CA PHE A 369 -18.24 -18.53 -4.19
C PHE A 369 -19.44 -17.65 -3.81
N GLY A 370 -20.62 -17.96 -4.37
CA GLY A 370 -21.89 -17.33 -4.01
C GLY A 370 -22.53 -17.95 -2.75
N ASN A 371 -23.84 -17.83 -2.61
CA ASN A 371 -24.58 -18.27 -1.41
C ASN A 371 -24.96 -19.76 -1.39
N ASN A 372 -24.58 -20.52 -2.42
CA ASN A 372 -24.88 -21.94 -2.48
C ASN A 372 -24.03 -22.71 -1.46
N GLN A 373 -24.64 -23.10 -0.33
CA GLN A 373 -23.96 -23.74 0.79
C GLN A 373 -23.16 -24.98 0.40
N GLN A 374 -23.71 -25.84 -0.48
CA GLN A 374 -23.03 -27.07 -0.89
C GLN A 374 -21.76 -26.77 -1.70
N VAL A 375 -21.79 -25.72 -2.53
CA VAL A 375 -20.63 -25.30 -3.31
C VAL A 375 -19.64 -24.56 -2.42
N SER A 376 -20.11 -23.64 -1.57
CA SER A 376 -19.27 -22.85 -0.65
C SER A 376 -18.57 -23.70 0.41
N ALA A 377 -19.14 -24.83 0.82
CA ALA A 377 -18.47 -25.80 1.68
C ALA A 377 -17.18 -26.40 1.05
N THR A 378 -16.97 -26.23 -0.26
CA THR A 378 -15.74 -26.65 -0.95
C THR A 378 -14.66 -25.56 -1.02
N TRP A 379 -14.93 -24.37 -0.46
CA TRP A 379 -14.04 -23.21 -0.53
C TRP A 379 -12.61 -23.54 -0.10
N ALA A 380 -12.41 -24.20 1.03
CA ALA A 380 -11.08 -24.49 1.56
C ALA A 380 -10.27 -25.40 0.62
N SER A 381 -10.89 -26.45 0.08
CA SER A 381 -10.21 -27.41 -0.80
C SER A 381 -9.92 -26.83 -2.18
N ALA A 382 -10.85 -26.06 -2.75
CA ALA A 382 -10.65 -25.37 -4.02
C ALA A 382 -9.58 -24.29 -3.92
N THR A 383 -9.58 -23.50 -2.84
CA THR A 383 -8.58 -22.46 -2.57
C THR A 383 -7.19 -23.08 -2.39
N SER A 384 -7.07 -24.13 -1.57
CA SER A 384 -5.82 -24.87 -1.36
C SER A 384 -5.26 -25.47 -2.66
N SER A 385 -6.14 -26.02 -3.50
CA SER A 385 -5.77 -26.54 -4.82
C SER A 385 -5.21 -25.43 -5.73
N ALA A 386 -5.90 -24.29 -5.82
CA ALA A 386 -5.44 -23.16 -6.62
C ALA A 386 -4.07 -22.64 -6.14
N ILE A 387 -3.89 -22.48 -4.82
CA ILE A 387 -2.59 -22.11 -4.23
C ILE A 387 -1.51 -23.09 -4.63
N THR A 388 -1.73 -24.39 -4.43
CA THR A 388 -0.77 -25.44 -4.78
C THR A 388 -0.36 -25.39 -6.25
N ARG A 389 -1.32 -25.14 -7.14
CA ARG A 389 -1.06 -24.99 -8.59
C ARG A 389 -0.22 -23.76 -8.90
N LEU A 390 -0.52 -22.61 -8.31
CA LEU A 390 0.28 -21.39 -8.46
C LEU A 390 1.72 -21.58 -7.94
N ARG A 391 1.87 -22.22 -6.78
CA ARG A 391 3.19 -22.59 -6.23
C ARG A 391 3.95 -23.54 -7.16
N GLY A 392 3.28 -24.56 -7.70
CA GLY A 392 3.84 -25.49 -8.69
C GLY A 392 4.26 -24.81 -10.00
N ALA A 393 3.61 -23.70 -10.38
CA ALA A 393 4.02 -22.87 -11.50
C ALA A 393 5.19 -21.90 -11.16
N GLY A 394 5.66 -21.90 -9.92
CA GLY A 394 6.78 -21.10 -9.44
C GLY A 394 6.42 -19.67 -9.03
N LEU A 395 5.16 -19.37 -8.73
CA LEU A 395 4.76 -18.07 -8.20
C LEU A 395 4.97 -18.03 -6.68
N GLN A 396 5.85 -17.13 -6.22
CA GLN A 396 6.23 -17.00 -4.80
C GLN A 396 5.61 -15.78 -4.10
N HIS A 397 4.67 -15.11 -4.77
CA HIS A 397 3.99 -13.91 -4.29
C HIS A 397 3.21 -14.22 -3.00
N LEU A 398 2.98 -13.19 -2.17
CA LEU A 398 1.88 -13.24 -1.20
C LEU A 398 0.59 -13.54 -1.97
N ILE A 399 -0.12 -14.59 -1.56
CA ILE A 399 -1.43 -14.92 -2.10
C ILE A 399 -2.50 -14.33 -1.18
N MET A 400 -3.53 -13.72 -1.76
CA MET A 400 -4.72 -13.26 -1.05
C MET A 400 -5.91 -14.15 -1.43
N ALA A 401 -6.60 -14.71 -0.43
CA ALA A 401 -7.77 -15.57 -0.61
C ALA A 401 -9.02 -14.88 -0.06
N ASP A 402 -9.97 -14.58 -0.95
CA ASP A 402 -11.26 -13.99 -0.57
C ASP A 402 -12.19 -15.05 0.01
N ALA A 403 -13.01 -14.63 0.95
CA ALA A 403 -14.00 -15.48 1.59
C ALA A 403 -15.10 -15.95 0.60
N PRO A 404 -15.80 -17.05 0.91
CA PRO A 404 -17.00 -17.43 0.16
C PRO A 404 -18.19 -16.52 0.51
N MET A 405 -19.34 -16.81 -0.08
CA MET A 405 -20.60 -16.08 0.16
C MET A 405 -20.49 -14.61 -0.24
N TRP A 406 -20.07 -14.37 -1.48
CA TRP A 406 -19.82 -13.02 -2.00
C TRP A 406 -18.79 -12.25 -1.15
N GLY A 407 -17.78 -12.96 -0.63
CA GLY A 407 -16.75 -12.37 0.23
C GLY A 407 -17.20 -12.02 1.65
N GLN A 408 -18.49 -12.11 1.97
CA GLN A 408 -19.01 -11.68 3.28
C GLN A 408 -18.92 -12.75 4.36
N ASP A 409 -18.71 -14.01 3.99
CA ASP A 409 -18.51 -15.14 4.92
C ASP A 409 -19.58 -15.23 6.02
N TRP A 410 -20.84 -14.94 5.73
CA TRP A 410 -21.90 -14.90 6.76
C TRP A 410 -22.15 -16.25 7.45
N GLN A 411 -21.60 -17.35 6.91
CA GLN A 411 -21.58 -18.67 7.53
C GLN A 411 -20.27 -19.04 8.25
N ASN A 412 -19.29 -18.13 8.28
CA ASN A 412 -17.99 -18.33 8.91
C ASN A 412 -17.17 -19.49 8.31
N ILE A 413 -17.36 -19.82 7.03
CA ILE A 413 -16.63 -20.91 6.36
C ILE A 413 -15.14 -20.55 6.28
N MET A 414 -14.82 -19.35 5.78
CA MET A 414 -13.41 -18.91 5.76
C MET A 414 -12.89 -18.76 7.19
N ARG A 415 -13.66 -18.14 8.09
CA ARG A 415 -13.25 -17.97 9.49
C ARG A 415 -12.83 -19.29 10.15
N ASP A 416 -13.57 -20.37 9.89
CA ASP A 416 -13.36 -21.67 10.53
C ASP A 416 -12.30 -22.52 9.81
N ASP A 417 -12.19 -22.42 8.48
CA ASP A 417 -11.32 -23.28 7.67
C ASP A 417 -10.02 -22.61 7.19
N ALA A 418 -9.82 -21.30 7.37
CA ALA A 418 -8.65 -20.58 6.88
C ALA A 418 -7.30 -21.17 7.35
N ALA A 419 -7.24 -21.71 8.58
CA ALA A 419 -6.03 -22.36 9.08
C ALA A 419 -5.60 -23.57 8.22
N SER A 420 -6.58 -24.31 7.69
CA SER A 420 -6.31 -25.44 6.78
C SER A 420 -5.74 -24.98 5.44
N VAL A 421 -6.25 -23.86 4.91
CA VAL A 421 -5.79 -23.26 3.65
C VAL A 421 -4.36 -22.73 3.80
N LEU A 422 -4.06 -22.03 4.90
CA LEU A 422 -2.70 -21.54 5.17
C LEU A 422 -1.71 -22.70 5.36
N SER A 423 -2.16 -23.81 5.94
CA SER A 423 -1.34 -25.01 6.11
C SER A 423 -1.09 -25.75 4.80
N ALA A 424 -1.99 -25.62 3.83
CA ALA A 424 -1.85 -26.20 2.50
C ALA A 424 -0.94 -25.38 1.57
N ASP A 425 -0.68 -24.10 1.88
CA ASP A 425 0.35 -23.33 1.18
C ASP A 425 1.74 -23.80 1.61
N PRO A 426 2.55 -24.45 0.74
CA PRO A 426 3.89 -24.91 1.11
C PRO A 426 4.85 -23.76 1.48
N GLN A 427 4.49 -22.50 1.18
CA GLN A 427 5.26 -21.33 1.60
C GLN A 427 4.68 -20.64 2.84
N HIS A 428 3.53 -21.08 3.35
CA HIS A 428 2.75 -20.40 4.40
C HIS A 428 2.60 -18.89 4.15
N ASN A 429 2.46 -18.50 2.88
CA ASN A 429 2.47 -17.12 2.43
C ASN A 429 1.13 -16.72 1.81
N THR A 430 0.07 -16.88 2.60
CA THR A 430 -1.32 -16.60 2.22
C THR A 430 -1.99 -15.69 3.25
N VAL A 431 -2.58 -14.58 2.80
CA VAL A 431 -3.42 -13.68 3.59
C VAL A 431 -4.89 -13.85 3.23
N PHE A 432 -5.77 -13.76 4.21
CA PHE A 432 -7.22 -13.90 4.01
C PHE A 432 -7.87 -12.52 3.83
N SER A 433 -8.90 -12.47 3.00
CA SER A 433 -9.61 -11.25 2.63
C SER A 433 -11.10 -11.39 2.89
N ILE A 434 -11.65 -10.47 3.70
CA ILE A 434 -13.08 -10.37 3.99
C ILE A 434 -13.66 -9.13 3.31
N HIS A 435 -14.84 -9.26 2.71
CA HIS A 435 -15.57 -8.15 2.09
C HIS A 435 -16.71 -7.75 3.02
N MET A 436 -16.60 -6.57 3.64
CA MET A 436 -17.51 -6.15 4.70
C MET A 436 -18.59 -5.21 4.15
N TYR A 437 -19.72 -5.78 3.71
CA TYR A 437 -20.94 -5.06 3.32
C TYR A 437 -22.04 -5.24 4.38
N GLY A 438 -23.32 -5.43 3.99
CA GLY A 438 -24.46 -5.39 4.92
C GLY A 438 -24.46 -6.46 6.02
N VAL A 439 -23.65 -7.52 5.90
CA VAL A 439 -23.45 -8.51 7.00
C VAL A 439 -22.72 -7.90 8.20
N TYR A 440 -22.00 -6.80 8.01
CA TYR A 440 -21.16 -6.16 9.02
C TYR A 440 -21.68 -4.75 9.34
N ASP A 441 -22.98 -4.65 9.63
CA ASP A 441 -23.69 -3.41 9.95
C ASP A 441 -23.58 -3.02 11.43
N THR A 442 -22.99 -3.87 12.28
CA THR A 442 -22.69 -3.53 13.67
C THR A 442 -21.22 -3.72 14.07
N ALA A 443 -20.80 -2.88 15.02
CA ALA A 443 -19.53 -3.04 15.69
C ALA A 443 -19.30 -4.42 16.32
N ALA A 444 -20.36 -5.13 16.74
CA ALA A 444 -20.23 -6.43 17.37
C ALA A 444 -19.80 -7.50 16.37
N GLU A 445 -20.40 -7.53 15.18
CA GLU A 445 -20.04 -8.48 14.11
C GLU A 445 -18.62 -8.23 13.61
N ILE A 446 -18.27 -6.96 13.36
CA ILE A 446 -16.93 -6.57 12.91
C ILE A 446 -15.86 -7.02 13.91
N ASN A 447 -16.05 -6.69 15.19
CA ASN A 447 -15.08 -7.05 16.23
C ASN A 447 -14.99 -8.56 16.44
N ALA A 448 -16.11 -9.28 16.40
CA ALA A 448 -16.11 -10.73 16.54
C ALA A 448 -15.32 -11.41 15.42
N TYR A 449 -15.49 -10.97 14.18
CA TYR A 449 -14.78 -11.53 13.04
C TYR A 449 -13.26 -11.24 13.11
N PHE A 450 -12.88 -9.99 13.39
CA PHE A 450 -11.47 -9.63 13.57
C PHE A 450 -10.81 -10.38 14.73
N ASP A 451 -11.52 -10.53 15.85
CA ASP A 451 -10.98 -11.22 17.01
C ASP A 451 -10.86 -12.73 16.79
N ALA A 452 -11.71 -13.34 15.97
CA ALA A 452 -11.58 -14.74 15.57
C ALA A 452 -10.27 -14.99 14.81
N PHE A 453 -9.97 -14.20 13.78
CA PHE A 453 -8.71 -14.31 13.02
C PHE A 453 -7.48 -14.05 13.89
N ARG A 454 -7.54 -13.02 14.75
CA ARG A 454 -6.46 -12.73 15.71
C ARG A 454 -6.23 -13.91 16.65
N THR A 455 -7.30 -14.52 17.18
CA THR A 455 -7.22 -15.66 18.10
C THR A 455 -6.66 -16.89 17.41
N ALA A 456 -7.01 -17.10 16.14
CA ALA A 456 -6.46 -18.17 15.32
C ALA A 456 -5.01 -17.91 14.87
N GLY A 457 -4.46 -16.72 15.08
CA GLY A 457 -3.11 -16.35 14.65
C GLY A 457 -2.99 -16.18 13.12
N LEU A 458 -4.10 -15.85 12.44
CA LEU A 458 -4.17 -15.78 10.98
C LEU A 458 -4.11 -14.33 10.47
N PRO A 459 -3.47 -14.07 9.31
CA PRO A 459 -3.42 -12.75 8.69
C PRO A 459 -4.74 -12.42 7.98
N LEU A 460 -5.26 -11.21 8.21
CA LEU A 460 -6.54 -10.75 7.65
C LEU A 460 -6.43 -9.33 7.06
N VAL A 461 -7.11 -9.12 5.93
CA VAL A 461 -7.33 -7.82 5.28
C VAL A 461 -8.83 -7.67 4.99
N VAL A 462 -9.36 -6.44 5.12
CA VAL A 462 -10.68 -6.10 4.57
C VAL A 462 -10.50 -5.73 3.09
N GLY A 463 -10.70 -6.69 2.19
CA GLY A 463 -10.40 -6.54 0.76
C GLY A 463 -11.37 -5.62 0.02
N GLU A 464 -12.60 -5.52 0.53
CA GLU A 464 -13.62 -4.60 0.07
C GLU A 464 -14.53 -4.19 1.22
N PHE A 465 -15.06 -2.97 1.14
CA PHE A 465 -16.20 -2.50 1.92
C PHE A 465 -16.71 -1.17 1.33
N GLY A 466 -17.96 -0.84 1.65
CA GLY A 466 -18.62 0.42 1.31
C GLY A 466 -19.18 1.12 2.54
N ASN A 467 -19.99 2.16 2.33
CA ASN A 467 -20.76 2.83 3.39
C ASN A 467 -22.28 2.63 3.26
N MET A 468 -22.73 1.92 2.23
CA MET A 468 -24.12 1.53 1.98
C MET A 468 -24.08 0.23 1.17
N HIS A 469 -25.05 -0.66 1.36
CA HIS A 469 -25.21 -1.83 0.49
C HIS A 469 -26.67 -2.29 0.46
N SER A 470 -27.05 -3.02 -0.60
CA SER A 470 -28.45 -3.44 -0.79
C SER A 470 -28.95 -4.48 0.23
N ASP A 471 -28.01 -5.14 0.91
CA ASP A 471 -28.26 -6.12 1.97
C ASP A 471 -28.06 -5.57 3.40
N GLY A 472 -27.74 -4.28 3.54
CA GLY A 472 -27.53 -3.61 4.83
C GLY A 472 -26.51 -2.48 4.72
N ASP A 473 -26.56 -1.53 5.66
CA ASP A 473 -25.61 -0.42 5.73
C ASP A 473 -24.39 -0.84 6.57
N PRO A 474 -23.22 -1.12 5.97
CA PRO A 474 -22.02 -1.50 6.72
C PRO A 474 -21.60 -0.38 7.70
N ASP A 475 -21.11 -0.75 8.90
CA ASP A 475 -20.55 0.20 9.87
C ASP A 475 -19.07 0.51 9.52
N GLU A 476 -18.89 1.32 8.47
CA GLU A 476 -17.59 1.65 7.89
C GLU A 476 -16.67 2.37 8.89
N ASP A 477 -17.26 3.16 9.78
CA ASP A 477 -16.56 3.85 10.86
C ASP A 477 -15.89 2.85 11.81
N THR A 478 -16.62 1.82 12.23
CA THR A 478 -16.07 0.76 13.07
C THR A 478 -15.07 -0.10 12.29
N ILE A 479 -15.35 -0.46 11.04
CA ILE A 479 -14.42 -1.22 10.19
C ILE A 479 -13.05 -0.53 10.17
N MET A 480 -13.01 0.76 9.80
CA MET A 480 -11.76 1.51 9.70
C MET A 480 -11.07 1.70 11.06
N ALA A 481 -11.82 2.04 12.11
CA ALA A 481 -11.26 2.27 13.44
C ALA A 481 -10.67 0.98 14.04
N GLN A 482 -11.38 -0.14 13.94
CA GLN A 482 -10.98 -1.41 14.52
C GLN A 482 -9.89 -2.10 13.71
N ALA A 483 -9.90 -1.95 12.37
CA ALA A 483 -8.79 -2.37 11.53
C ALA A 483 -7.51 -1.59 11.84
N GLN A 484 -7.60 -0.26 12.01
CA GLN A 484 -6.46 0.57 12.42
C GLN A 484 -5.93 0.16 13.80
N ALA A 485 -6.81 -0.04 14.79
CA ALA A 485 -6.41 -0.43 16.14
C ALA A 485 -5.73 -1.82 16.20
N ARG A 486 -6.05 -2.72 15.27
CA ARG A 486 -5.49 -4.08 15.18
C ARG A 486 -4.35 -4.22 14.17
N GLY A 487 -4.03 -3.17 13.41
CA GLY A 487 -3.03 -3.23 12.34
C GLY A 487 -3.46 -4.06 11.12
N LEU A 488 -4.77 -4.21 10.90
CA LEU A 488 -5.31 -4.91 9.72
C LEU A 488 -5.36 -3.98 8.51
N GLY A 489 -5.13 -4.53 7.33
CA GLY A 489 -5.27 -3.81 6.06
C GLY A 489 -6.74 -3.58 5.69
N TYR A 490 -7.03 -2.53 4.92
CA TYR A 490 -8.35 -2.36 4.30
C TYR A 490 -8.25 -1.67 2.93
N LEU A 491 -9.20 -1.98 2.04
CA LEU A 491 -9.30 -1.46 0.69
C LEU A 491 -10.76 -1.10 0.38
N GLY A 492 -11.05 0.18 0.14
CA GLY A 492 -12.43 0.63 -0.09
C GLY A 492 -12.90 0.35 -1.52
N TRP A 493 -14.17 0.01 -1.69
CA TRP A 493 -14.82 -0.16 -3.00
C TRP A 493 -15.66 1.07 -3.36
N SER A 494 -15.49 1.71 -4.51
CA SER A 494 -14.32 1.66 -5.40
C SER A 494 -14.05 3.05 -6.00
N TRP A 495 -12.93 3.21 -6.73
CA TRP A 495 -12.48 4.52 -7.19
C TRP A 495 -13.54 5.30 -8.00
N SER A 496 -14.11 4.67 -9.02
CA SER A 496 -15.23 5.18 -9.83
C SER A 496 -15.69 4.09 -10.81
N GLY A 497 -16.87 4.25 -11.41
CA GLY A 497 -17.37 3.42 -12.50
C GLY A 497 -18.42 2.38 -12.07
N ASN A 498 -18.92 2.44 -10.84
CA ASN A 498 -20.05 1.63 -10.42
C ASN A 498 -21.32 2.07 -11.19
N GLY A 499 -22.05 1.09 -11.72
CA GLY A 499 -23.33 1.30 -12.40
C GLY A 499 -24.53 0.83 -11.57
N GLY A 500 -25.73 1.19 -12.01
CA GLY A 500 -26.98 0.68 -11.46
C GLY A 500 -27.14 0.96 -9.96
N ASP A 501 -27.57 -0.07 -9.22
CA ASP A 501 -27.98 0.04 -7.82
C ASP A 501 -26.80 0.12 -6.83
N VAL A 502 -25.55 0.18 -7.31
CA VAL A 502 -24.34 0.33 -6.47
C VAL A 502 -23.52 1.58 -6.85
N ALA A 503 -24.06 2.47 -7.68
CA ALA A 503 -23.38 3.70 -8.10
C ALA A 503 -22.96 4.61 -6.94
N TYR A 504 -23.61 4.48 -5.76
CA TYR A 504 -23.25 5.22 -4.56
C TYR A 504 -21.90 4.83 -3.96
N LEU A 505 -21.30 3.71 -4.37
CA LEU A 505 -19.97 3.25 -3.93
C LEU A 505 -18.82 3.90 -4.70
N ASP A 506 -19.09 4.75 -5.69
CA ASP A 506 -18.04 5.54 -6.34
C ASP A 506 -17.42 6.51 -5.33
N MET A 507 -16.08 6.52 -5.23
CA MET A 507 -15.37 7.53 -4.44
C MET A 507 -15.21 8.85 -5.20
N THR A 508 -15.13 8.79 -6.53
CA THR A 508 -14.99 9.95 -7.41
C THR A 508 -16.06 9.96 -8.48
N ASN A 509 -16.55 11.14 -8.85
CA ASN A 509 -17.47 11.28 -9.96
C ASN A 509 -16.69 11.21 -11.28
N GLY A 510 -16.90 10.16 -12.06
CA GLY A 510 -16.34 10.04 -13.41
C GLY A 510 -14.82 10.01 -13.45
N PHE A 511 -14.18 9.33 -12.49
CA PHE A 511 -12.72 9.24 -12.34
C PHE A 511 -12.00 10.58 -12.08
N ASP A 512 -12.73 11.65 -11.76
CA ASP A 512 -12.15 12.97 -11.48
C ASP A 512 -11.71 13.10 -10.01
N PRO A 513 -10.39 13.16 -9.72
CA PRO A 513 -9.89 13.25 -8.35
C PRO A 513 -10.24 14.57 -7.65
N THR A 514 -10.73 15.57 -8.38
CA THR A 514 -11.17 16.85 -7.82
C THR A 514 -12.65 16.87 -7.45
N SER A 515 -13.38 15.80 -7.78
CA SER A 515 -14.83 15.68 -7.58
C SER A 515 -15.15 14.41 -6.78
N LEU A 516 -14.92 14.47 -5.46
CA LEU A 516 -15.23 13.36 -4.56
C LEU A 516 -16.74 13.25 -4.29
N THR A 517 -17.20 12.02 -4.11
CA THR A 517 -18.54 11.74 -3.54
C THR A 517 -18.49 11.84 -2.02
N ALA A 518 -19.64 11.73 -1.35
CA ALA A 518 -19.68 11.66 0.12
C ALA A 518 -18.89 10.46 0.66
N TRP A 519 -18.97 9.31 -0.02
CA TRP A 519 -18.19 8.13 0.32
C TRP A 519 -16.70 8.36 0.13
N GLY A 520 -16.28 8.92 -1.02
CA GLY A 520 -14.88 9.24 -1.27
C GLY A 520 -14.30 10.21 -0.25
N GLU A 521 -15.04 11.25 0.12
CA GLU A 521 -14.63 12.19 1.17
C GLU A 521 -14.45 11.47 2.52
N ARG A 522 -15.41 10.62 2.91
CA ARG A 522 -15.33 9.84 4.14
C ARG A 522 -14.14 8.90 4.15
N PHE A 523 -13.96 8.10 3.10
CA PHE A 523 -12.93 7.05 3.06
C PHE A 523 -11.52 7.62 2.92
N LEU A 524 -11.34 8.62 2.05
CA LEU A 524 -10.00 9.15 1.73
C LEU A 524 -9.53 10.18 2.76
N ASN A 525 -10.39 11.11 3.16
CA ASN A 525 -10.03 12.27 3.98
C ASN A 525 -10.54 12.18 5.43
N GLY A 526 -11.53 11.32 5.71
CA GLY A 526 -12.15 11.18 7.02
C GLY A 526 -11.30 10.46 8.06
N ALA A 527 -11.84 10.36 9.27
CA ALA A 527 -11.17 9.72 10.40
C ALA A 527 -10.88 8.24 10.12
N ASN A 528 -9.68 7.81 10.51
CA ASN A 528 -9.09 6.51 10.21
C ASN A 528 -8.98 6.19 8.71
N GLY A 529 -9.23 7.16 7.82
CA GLY A 529 -9.18 6.99 6.37
C GLY A 529 -7.77 6.93 5.81
N VAL A 530 -7.68 6.87 4.48
CA VAL A 530 -6.41 6.64 3.76
C VAL A 530 -5.36 7.71 4.06
N ARG A 531 -5.70 9.01 3.91
CA ARG A 531 -4.73 10.10 4.14
C ARG A 531 -4.18 10.12 5.56
N GLN A 532 -4.97 9.70 6.54
CA GLN A 532 -4.59 9.78 7.95
C GLN A 532 -3.70 8.61 8.38
N THR A 533 -3.90 7.42 7.81
CA THR A 533 -3.35 6.18 8.37
C THR A 533 -2.38 5.44 7.44
N SER A 534 -2.40 5.74 6.15
CA SER A 534 -1.55 5.09 5.16
C SER A 534 -0.07 5.37 5.38
N LYS A 535 0.74 4.34 5.22
CA LYS A 535 2.21 4.41 5.21
C LYS A 535 2.70 3.70 3.97
N GLU A 536 3.52 4.38 3.18
CA GLU A 536 4.08 3.79 1.97
C GLU A 536 4.93 2.56 2.30
N ALA A 537 4.90 1.56 1.41
CA ALA A 537 5.76 0.38 1.53
C ALA A 537 7.24 0.79 1.50
N THR A 538 8.03 0.27 2.43
CA THR A 538 9.46 0.54 2.57
C THR A 538 10.27 0.08 1.37
N ILE A 539 9.78 -0.83 0.53
CA ILE A 539 10.40 -1.16 -0.75
C ILE A 539 10.52 0.05 -1.68
N TYR A 540 9.64 1.04 -1.55
CA TYR A 540 9.72 2.27 -2.31
C TYR A 540 10.59 3.35 -1.64
N GLY A 541 10.96 3.22 -0.35
CA GLY A 541 11.73 4.24 0.37
C GLY A 541 12.03 3.93 1.85
N GLY A 542 12.58 2.77 2.16
CA GLY A 542 12.62 2.22 3.52
C GLY A 542 13.41 3.03 4.53
N GLY A 543 12.76 3.35 5.65
CA GLY A 543 13.41 3.29 6.96
C GLY A 543 14.15 4.54 7.44
N THR A 544 13.61 5.74 7.22
CA THR A 544 13.60 6.84 8.19
C THR A 544 12.33 7.64 7.92
N VAL A 545 11.69 8.22 8.95
CA VAL A 545 10.83 9.38 8.67
C VAL A 545 11.72 10.32 7.86
N ASP A 546 11.32 10.64 6.64
CA ASP A 546 11.98 11.70 5.90
C ASP A 546 11.95 12.92 6.82
N THR A 547 13.14 13.29 7.30
CA THR A 547 13.36 14.47 8.15
C THR A 547 14.08 15.56 7.35
N GLN A 548 14.42 15.25 6.11
CA GLN A 548 15.14 16.15 5.25
C GLN A 548 14.10 17.09 4.65
N ALA A 549 14.14 18.34 5.09
CA ALA A 549 13.29 19.34 4.50
C ALA A 549 13.69 19.57 3.02
N PRO A 550 12.71 19.84 2.13
CA PRO A 550 13.00 20.19 0.76
C PRO A 550 13.98 21.34 0.65
N THR A 551 14.66 21.45 -0.50
CA THR A 551 15.48 22.64 -0.76
C THR A 551 14.64 23.91 -0.75
N THR A 552 15.24 25.04 -0.38
CA THR A 552 14.54 26.34 -0.38
C THR A 552 14.07 26.67 -1.80
N PRO A 553 12.78 26.98 -2.02
CA PRO A 553 12.29 27.40 -3.33
C PRO A 553 13.03 28.63 -3.85
N GLY A 554 13.03 28.82 -5.16
CA GLY A 554 13.52 30.06 -5.76
C GLY A 554 12.80 31.29 -5.19
N THR A 555 13.47 32.45 -5.20
CA THR A 555 12.82 33.73 -4.85
C THR A 555 11.65 33.95 -5.82
N PRO A 556 10.41 34.19 -5.35
CA PRO A 556 9.26 34.28 -6.23
C PRO A 556 9.37 35.50 -7.15
N ALA A 557 8.92 35.36 -8.39
CA ALA A 557 8.74 36.43 -9.35
C ALA A 557 7.27 36.85 -9.39
N VAL A 558 7.03 38.16 -9.49
CA VAL A 558 5.69 38.75 -9.53
C VAL A 558 5.30 39.04 -10.98
N SER A 559 4.08 38.66 -11.34
CA SER A 559 3.42 38.97 -12.61
C SER A 559 1.92 39.18 -12.39
N GLY A 560 1.16 39.48 -13.44
CA GLY A 560 -0.31 39.55 -13.34
C GLY A 560 -0.85 40.56 -12.31
N VAL A 561 -0.11 41.65 -12.05
CA VAL A 561 -0.47 42.63 -11.02
C VAL A 561 -1.71 43.43 -11.43
N THR A 562 -2.74 43.37 -10.59
CA THR A 562 -3.98 44.14 -10.72
C THR A 562 -4.18 45.03 -9.48
N SER A 563 -5.29 45.76 -9.41
CA SER A 563 -5.67 46.49 -8.20
C SER A 563 -6.05 45.59 -7.03
N SER A 564 -6.29 44.29 -7.26
CA SER A 564 -6.80 43.38 -6.22
C SER A 564 -6.15 42.00 -6.22
N GLY A 565 -5.04 41.80 -6.92
CA GLY A 565 -4.37 40.51 -6.98
C GLY A 565 -3.04 40.54 -7.72
N VAL A 566 -2.25 39.50 -7.50
CA VAL A 566 -0.94 39.28 -8.12
C VAL A 566 -0.74 37.78 -8.39
N THR A 567 0.04 37.44 -9.42
CA THR A 567 0.46 36.07 -9.71
C THR A 567 1.94 35.90 -9.40
N LEU A 568 2.26 34.87 -8.63
CA LEU A 568 3.61 34.51 -8.22
C LEU A 568 4.04 33.26 -8.97
N SER A 569 5.30 33.21 -9.39
CA SER A 569 5.95 31.99 -9.88
C SER A 569 7.34 31.84 -9.27
N TRP A 570 7.84 30.62 -9.12
CA TRP A 570 9.17 30.38 -8.54
C TRP A 570 9.85 29.16 -9.17
N THR A 571 11.16 29.03 -8.94
CA THR A 571 11.89 27.81 -9.28
C THR A 571 11.53 26.71 -8.28
N ALA A 572 11.25 25.51 -8.79
CA ALA A 572 10.88 24.35 -7.99
C ALA A 572 11.97 23.98 -6.97
N SER A 573 11.54 23.51 -5.82
CA SER A 573 12.40 22.82 -4.86
C SER A 573 12.65 21.38 -5.32
N THR A 574 13.74 20.81 -4.83
CA THR A 574 14.07 19.39 -4.94
C THR A 574 14.11 18.80 -3.55
N ASP A 575 13.86 17.52 -3.46
CA ASP A 575 13.83 16.77 -2.22
C ASP A 575 14.24 15.33 -2.54
N ASP A 576 14.76 14.59 -1.55
CA ASP A 576 15.17 13.20 -1.72
C ASP A 576 13.98 12.24 -1.83
N VAL A 577 12.80 12.61 -1.30
CA VAL A 577 11.55 11.82 -1.38
C VAL A 577 10.49 12.50 -2.26
N GLY A 578 10.52 13.82 -2.36
CA GLY A 578 9.77 14.61 -3.33
C GLY A 578 8.92 15.72 -2.72
N VAL A 579 8.79 16.82 -3.45
CA VAL A 579 8.01 17.99 -3.03
C VAL A 579 6.53 17.78 -3.37
N THR A 580 5.65 17.83 -2.36
CA THR A 580 4.20 17.65 -2.52
C THR A 580 3.44 18.97 -2.65
N GLY A 581 4.06 20.09 -2.28
CA GLY A 581 3.50 21.41 -2.53
C GLY A 581 4.31 22.55 -1.92
N TYR A 582 3.69 23.73 -1.91
CA TYR A 582 4.27 24.97 -1.43
C TYR A 582 3.25 25.75 -0.62
N ASP A 583 3.69 26.35 0.49
CA ASP A 583 2.91 27.36 1.21
C ASP A 583 3.38 28.75 0.79
N VAL A 584 2.43 29.63 0.48
CA VAL A 584 2.68 31.02 0.11
C VAL A 584 2.40 31.91 1.30
N LEU A 585 3.43 32.66 1.71
CA LEU A 585 3.36 33.57 2.85
C LEU A 585 3.34 35.01 2.37
N ARG A 586 2.50 35.84 3.00
CA ARG A 586 2.37 37.27 2.72
C ARG A 586 2.57 38.10 3.98
N ALA A 587 3.26 39.23 3.84
CA ALA A 587 3.33 40.28 4.85
C ALA A 587 2.92 41.63 4.24
N PRO A 588 2.24 42.51 4.99
CA PRO A 588 1.88 43.84 4.49
C PRO A 588 3.08 44.80 4.47
N GLY A 589 3.02 45.83 3.63
CA GLY A 589 3.97 46.92 3.55
C GLY A 589 5.32 46.57 2.94
N ALA A 590 6.11 47.60 2.62
CA ALA A 590 7.46 47.46 2.07
C ALA A 590 8.50 46.99 3.11
N SER A 591 8.19 47.11 4.42
CA SER A 591 9.05 46.66 5.52
C SER A 591 8.20 46.41 6.79
N GLY A 592 8.74 45.69 7.78
CA GLY A 592 8.04 45.36 9.04
C GLY A 592 6.97 44.26 8.89
N GLY A 593 6.11 44.05 9.89
CA GLY A 593 4.98 43.09 9.82
C GLY A 593 5.38 41.59 9.79
N THR A 594 4.41 40.72 10.09
CA THR A 594 4.62 39.26 10.15
C THR A 594 4.13 38.60 8.87
N PHE A 595 4.91 37.66 8.34
CA PHE A 595 4.49 36.79 7.24
C PHE A 595 3.48 35.77 7.75
N ALA A 596 2.33 35.69 7.09
CA ALA A 596 1.29 34.69 7.35
C ALA A 596 1.01 33.88 6.08
N VAL A 597 0.68 32.59 6.24
CA VAL A 597 0.27 31.75 5.11
C VAL A 597 -1.06 32.26 4.56
N VAL A 598 -1.10 32.54 3.26
CA VAL A 598 -2.31 33.04 2.55
C VAL A 598 -2.86 32.04 1.55
N GLY A 599 -2.14 30.95 1.29
CA GLY A 599 -2.59 29.84 0.47
C GLY A 599 -1.50 28.80 0.25
N SER A 600 -1.85 27.75 -0.48
CA SER A 600 -0.93 26.69 -0.88
C SER A 600 -1.08 26.35 -2.36
N SER A 601 -0.02 25.84 -2.98
CA SER A 601 -0.02 25.39 -4.37
C SER A 601 0.73 24.05 -4.52
N ALA A 602 0.20 23.14 -5.34
CA ALA A 602 0.88 21.91 -5.74
C ALA A 602 1.87 22.14 -6.90
N THR A 603 1.83 23.32 -7.53
CA THR A 603 2.70 23.69 -8.65
C THR A 603 3.56 24.90 -8.26
N THR A 604 4.46 25.33 -9.15
CA THR A 604 5.34 26.47 -8.91
C THR A 604 4.72 27.83 -9.25
N THR A 605 3.39 27.94 -9.17
CA THR A 605 2.64 29.17 -9.42
C THR A 605 1.49 29.33 -8.41
N PHE A 606 1.17 30.57 -8.05
CA PHE A 606 0.05 30.91 -7.17
C PHE A 606 -0.50 32.31 -7.46
N THR A 607 -1.81 32.45 -7.55
CA THR A 607 -2.48 33.75 -7.70
C THR A 607 -3.12 34.17 -6.38
N ASP A 608 -2.61 35.24 -5.78
CA ASP A 608 -3.18 35.86 -4.59
C ASP A 608 -4.19 36.92 -5.00
N SER A 609 -5.40 36.87 -4.45
CA SER A 609 -6.52 37.74 -4.82
C SER A 609 -7.19 38.36 -3.59
N GLY A 610 -8.06 39.35 -3.80
CA GLY A 610 -8.70 40.09 -2.71
C GLY A 610 -7.78 41.11 -2.01
N LEU A 611 -6.70 41.53 -2.67
CA LEU A 611 -5.76 42.52 -2.14
C LEU A 611 -6.35 43.94 -2.17
N SER A 612 -5.95 44.78 -1.22
CA SER A 612 -6.22 46.21 -1.30
C SER A 612 -5.40 46.86 -2.42
N ALA A 613 -6.00 47.83 -3.10
CA ALA A 613 -5.35 48.59 -4.15
C ALA A 613 -4.28 49.56 -3.61
N SER A 614 -3.37 50.01 -4.48
CA SER A 614 -2.25 50.91 -4.10
C SER A 614 -1.48 50.43 -2.87
N SER A 615 -1.43 49.12 -2.64
CA SER A 615 -0.90 48.53 -1.41
C SER A 615 0.29 47.64 -1.74
N THR A 616 1.36 47.82 -0.97
CA THR A 616 2.56 47.00 -1.08
C THR A 616 2.45 45.79 -0.18
N TYR A 617 2.81 44.62 -0.72
CA TYR A 617 2.92 43.34 -0.03
C TYR A 617 4.28 42.72 -0.31
N ARG A 618 4.74 41.90 0.62
CA ARG A 618 5.91 41.04 0.42
C ARG A 618 5.47 39.58 0.46
N TYR A 619 6.06 38.77 -0.39
CA TYR A 619 5.76 37.35 -0.53
C TYR A 619 7.00 36.49 -0.34
N GLN A 620 6.82 35.38 0.34
CA GLN A 620 7.79 34.30 0.48
C GLN A 620 7.09 32.97 0.20
N VAL A 621 7.86 31.95 -0.15
CA VAL A 621 7.35 30.61 -0.39
C VAL A 621 8.23 29.61 0.34
N ARG A 622 7.61 28.60 0.94
CA ARG A 622 8.33 27.41 1.43
C ARG A 622 7.74 26.16 0.77
N ALA A 623 8.57 25.15 0.56
CA ALA A 623 8.16 23.85 0.05
C ALA A 623 7.79 22.92 1.21
N LYS A 624 6.96 21.93 0.90
CA LYS A 624 6.61 20.81 1.77
C LYS A 624 6.70 19.49 1.02
N ASP A 625 7.09 18.45 1.72
CA ASP A 625 7.13 17.06 1.22
C ASP A 625 5.92 16.25 1.72
N ALA A 626 5.93 14.94 1.45
CA ALA A 626 4.88 14.03 1.88
C ALA A 626 4.95 13.66 3.37
N ALA A 627 6.12 13.84 4.00
CA ALA A 627 6.36 13.57 5.42
C ALA A 627 5.99 14.77 6.32
N GLY A 628 5.74 15.93 5.73
CA GLY A 628 5.36 17.16 6.42
C GLY A 628 6.54 18.06 6.80
N ASN A 629 7.76 17.79 6.33
CA ASN A 629 8.85 18.74 6.55
C ASN A 629 8.62 19.99 5.71
N THR A 630 9.09 21.12 6.23
CA THR A 630 9.01 22.40 5.53
C THR A 630 10.39 22.97 5.32
N SER A 631 10.66 23.44 4.11
CA SER A 631 11.92 24.09 3.80
C SER A 631 12.02 25.45 4.50
N ALA A 632 13.24 26.00 4.55
CA ALA A 632 13.40 27.42 4.85
C ALA A 632 12.60 28.25 3.83
N VAL A 633 12.06 29.39 4.29
CA VAL A 633 11.37 30.33 3.40
C VAL A 633 12.33 30.89 2.35
N SER A 634 11.85 31.08 1.13
CA SER A 634 12.59 31.71 0.04
C SER A 634 12.91 33.18 0.33
N GLY A 635 13.72 33.78 -0.55
CA GLY A 635 13.89 35.23 -0.59
C GLY A 635 12.54 35.94 -0.76
N ALA A 636 12.37 37.09 -0.12
CA ALA A 636 11.12 37.84 -0.23
C ALA A 636 11.09 38.67 -1.52
N VAL A 637 9.95 38.65 -2.22
CA VAL A 637 9.66 39.57 -3.34
C VAL A 637 8.63 40.60 -2.92
N THR A 638 8.76 41.82 -3.42
CA THR A 638 7.79 42.89 -3.18
C THR A 638 6.86 43.04 -4.37
N ALA A 639 5.56 43.11 -4.12
CA ALA A 639 4.54 43.45 -5.11
C ALA A 639 3.74 44.66 -4.61
N THR A 640 3.52 45.65 -5.47
CA THR A 640 2.59 46.74 -5.17
C THR A 640 1.40 46.60 -6.10
N THR A 641 0.21 46.40 -5.53
CA THR A 641 -1.02 46.35 -6.33
C THR A 641 -1.19 47.68 -7.05
N SER A 642 -1.71 47.60 -8.28
CA SER A 642 -2.01 48.78 -9.07
C SER A 642 -2.98 49.68 -8.31
N ALA A 643 -2.98 50.97 -8.65
CA ALA A 643 -3.97 51.88 -8.11
C ALA A 643 -5.39 51.33 -8.33
N GLY A 644 -6.26 51.59 -7.36
CA GLY A 644 -7.64 51.13 -7.39
C GLY A 644 -8.34 51.80 -8.55
N GLY A 645 -8.37 51.11 -9.70
CA GLY A 645 -8.83 51.64 -10.97
C GLY A 645 -7.96 51.18 -12.14
N GLY A 646 -8.31 50.06 -12.78
CA GLY A 646 -7.91 49.85 -14.18
C GLY A 646 -7.74 48.43 -14.72
N THR A 647 -8.76 47.57 -14.64
CA THR A 647 -9.20 46.81 -15.83
C THR A 647 -10.63 47.28 -16.14
N GLY A 648 -10.73 48.47 -16.75
CA GLY A 648 -11.94 49.04 -17.32
C GLY A 648 -13.11 49.29 -16.36
N ALA A 649 -13.03 50.34 -15.53
CA ALA A 649 -14.20 50.88 -14.83
C ALA A 649 -15.17 51.65 -15.77
N CYS A 650 -14.92 51.64 -17.08
CA CYS A 650 -15.79 52.21 -18.08
C CYS A 650 -15.88 51.37 -19.35
N LYS A 651 -17.07 51.35 -19.96
CA LYS A 651 -17.32 50.91 -21.34
C LYS A 651 -17.69 52.13 -22.18
N VAL A 652 -17.14 52.24 -23.39
CA VAL A 652 -17.43 53.31 -24.34
C VAL A 652 -18.00 52.72 -25.64
N ALA A 653 -19.21 53.15 -25.99
CA ALA A 653 -19.77 52.94 -27.32
C ALA A 653 -19.58 54.20 -28.15
N TYR A 654 -18.95 54.08 -29.32
CA TYR A 654 -18.66 55.19 -30.23
C TYR A 654 -19.25 54.91 -31.61
N SER A 655 -20.00 55.87 -32.15
CA SER A 655 -20.52 55.84 -33.52
C SER A 655 -20.31 57.19 -34.19
N ALA A 656 -19.87 57.19 -35.44
CA ALA A 656 -19.57 58.42 -36.19
C ALA A 656 -19.96 58.30 -37.67
N PRO A 657 -21.26 58.18 -37.99
CA PRO A 657 -21.70 58.17 -39.38
C PRO A 657 -21.29 59.45 -40.11
N GLY A 658 -20.70 59.28 -41.30
CA GLY A 658 -20.44 60.38 -42.22
C GLY A 658 -21.73 60.85 -42.89
N TRP A 659 -21.78 62.12 -43.31
CA TRP A 659 -22.98 62.71 -43.92
C TRP A 659 -23.24 62.29 -45.38
N GLY A 660 -22.48 61.34 -45.92
CA GLY A 660 -22.72 60.75 -47.25
C GLY A 660 -22.36 61.60 -48.47
N GLY A 661 -21.76 62.78 -48.30
CA GLY A 661 -21.45 63.69 -49.42
C GLY A 661 -20.41 64.78 -49.13
N GLY A 662 -19.46 64.54 -48.23
CA GLY A 662 -18.42 65.50 -47.85
C GLY A 662 -17.48 64.92 -46.80
N ASN A 663 -16.67 65.76 -46.16
CA ASN A 663 -15.71 65.34 -45.13
C ASN A 663 -16.23 65.53 -43.70
N GLY A 664 -17.56 65.64 -43.51
CA GLY A 664 -18.21 65.85 -42.23
C GLY A 664 -18.82 64.57 -41.64
N PHE A 665 -18.85 64.49 -40.30
CA PHE A 665 -19.47 63.41 -39.54
C PHE A 665 -20.12 63.93 -38.25
N THR A 666 -21.02 63.13 -37.71
CA THR A 666 -21.60 63.35 -36.38
C THR A 666 -21.20 62.19 -35.47
N ALA A 667 -20.46 62.47 -34.40
CA ALA A 667 -20.06 61.47 -33.40
C ALA A 667 -21.04 61.43 -32.23
N SER A 668 -21.40 60.22 -31.81
CA SER A 668 -22.12 59.91 -30.58
C SER A 668 -21.26 58.98 -29.72
N VAL A 669 -21.12 59.32 -28.45
CA VAL A 669 -20.30 58.57 -27.48
C VAL A 669 -21.14 58.29 -26.25
N THR A 670 -21.29 57.02 -25.89
CA THR A 670 -21.91 56.60 -24.62
C THR A 670 -20.83 56.10 -23.69
N ILE A 671 -20.76 56.68 -22.50
CA ILE A 671 -19.84 56.30 -21.43
C ILE A 671 -20.65 55.57 -20.37
N THR A 672 -20.31 54.32 -20.08
CA THR A 672 -20.94 53.51 -19.01
C THR A 672 -19.92 53.29 -17.91
N ASN A 673 -20.27 53.57 -16.66
CA ASN A 673 -19.46 53.17 -15.51
C ASN A 673 -19.65 51.67 -15.26
N THR A 674 -18.66 50.85 -15.61
CA THR A 674 -18.66 49.40 -15.36
C THR A 674 -17.96 49.03 -14.05
N GLY A 675 -17.51 50.03 -13.29
CA GLY A 675 -16.95 49.85 -11.95
C GLY A 675 -18.01 49.66 -10.88
N THR A 676 -17.56 49.29 -9.68
CA THR A 676 -18.41 49.03 -8.51
C THR A 676 -18.66 50.27 -7.63
N SER A 677 -18.06 51.41 -7.96
CA SER A 677 -18.23 52.68 -7.24
C SER A 677 -18.72 53.80 -8.16
N THR A 678 -19.42 54.78 -7.58
CA THR A 678 -19.90 55.95 -8.31
C THR A 678 -18.74 56.84 -8.76
N VAL A 679 -18.71 57.21 -10.03
CA VAL A 679 -17.80 58.23 -10.57
C VAL A 679 -18.42 59.61 -10.36
N THR A 680 -17.71 60.51 -9.68
CA THR A 680 -18.10 61.91 -9.49
C THR A 680 -17.10 62.84 -10.16
N GLY A 681 -17.54 63.51 -11.22
CA GLY A 681 -16.67 64.23 -12.15
C GLY A 681 -15.99 63.27 -13.12
N TRP A 682 -16.11 63.51 -14.42
CA TRP A 682 -15.44 62.68 -15.42
C TRP A 682 -14.89 63.49 -16.59
N THR A 683 -13.74 63.02 -17.06
CA THR A 683 -13.05 63.47 -18.28
C THR A 683 -12.77 62.24 -19.14
N LEU A 684 -13.39 62.19 -20.32
CA LEU A 684 -13.08 61.21 -21.34
C LEU A 684 -11.96 61.74 -22.25
N ALA A 685 -10.91 60.95 -22.46
CA ALA A 685 -9.83 61.27 -23.38
C ALA A 685 -9.66 60.19 -24.46
N PHE A 686 -9.45 60.62 -25.69
CA PHE A 686 -9.17 59.77 -26.85
C PHE A 686 -8.36 60.53 -27.90
N ALA A 687 -7.82 59.82 -28.88
CA ALA A 687 -7.01 60.43 -29.94
C ALA A 687 -7.48 60.01 -31.33
N TYR A 688 -7.51 60.98 -32.23
CA TYR A 688 -7.67 60.80 -33.66
C TYR A 688 -6.32 60.71 -34.36
N THR A 689 -6.26 59.89 -35.42
CA THR A 689 -5.01 59.56 -36.12
C THR A 689 -5.05 59.90 -37.62
N ALA A 690 -6.20 60.26 -38.18
CA ALA A 690 -6.42 60.47 -39.61
C ALA A 690 -6.92 61.89 -39.93
N GLY A 691 -6.38 62.89 -39.22
CA GLY A 691 -6.66 64.31 -39.46
C GLY A 691 -8.06 64.76 -39.04
N GLN A 692 -8.78 64.00 -38.21
CA GLN A 692 -10.10 64.39 -37.72
C GLN A 692 -10.04 65.62 -36.81
N LYS A 693 -10.99 66.55 -36.99
CA LYS A 693 -11.16 67.76 -36.20
C LYS A 693 -12.56 67.83 -35.58
N VAL A 694 -12.63 68.12 -34.29
CA VAL A 694 -13.89 68.35 -33.57
C VAL A 694 -14.39 69.76 -33.88
N THR A 695 -15.62 69.89 -34.34
CA THR A 695 -16.28 71.18 -34.57
C THR A 695 -17.10 71.54 -33.34
N LEU A 696 -16.72 72.63 -32.67
CA LEU A 696 -17.43 73.13 -31.49
C LEU A 696 -18.60 74.06 -31.89
N PRO A 697 -19.70 74.08 -31.10
CA PRO A 697 -19.91 73.33 -29.86
C PRO A 697 -20.33 71.87 -30.10
N GLY A 698 -19.91 70.99 -29.20
CA GLY A 698 -20.55 69.68 -29.00
C GLY A 698 -21.70 69.76 -27.98
N TRP A 699 -22.29 68.62 -27.65
CA TRP A 699 -23.33 68.49 -26.62
C TRP A 699 -22.99 67.41 -25.60
N GLY A 700 -23.52 67.56 -24.38
CA GLY A 700 -23.32 66.61 -23.28
C GLY A 700 -21.95 66.71 -22.57
N ALA A 701 -20.98 67.45 -23.11
CA ALA A 701 -19.68 67.72 -22.51
C ALA A 701 -19.06 69.01 -23.03
N THR A 702 -18.07 69.52 -22.30
CA THR A 702 -17.12 70.52 -22.80
C THR A 702 -15.96 69.81 -23.48
N PHE A 703 -15.76 70.09 -24.76
CA PHE A 703 -14.73 69.43 -25.58
C PHE A 703 -13.52 70.34 -25.81
N THR A 704 -12.33 69.76 -25.78
CA THR A 704 -11.10 70.40 -26.29
C THR A 704 -10.37 69.44 -27.20
N GLN A 705 -9.68 69.98 -28.21
CA GLN A 705 -8.79 69.21 -29.06
C GLN A 705 -7.44 69.93 -29.16
N SER A 706 -6.37 69.24 -28.77
CA SER A 706 -5.00 69.76 -28.84
C SER A 706 -4.19 69.06 -29.92
N GLY A 707 -3.34 69.83 -30.62
CA GLY A 707 -2.49 69.30 -31.69
C GLY A 707 -3.27 68.71 -32.86
N SER A 708 -2.74 67.64 -33.47
CA SER A 708 -3.33 66.98 -34.62
C SER A 708 -4.45 66.00 -34.30
N GLY A 709 -4.69 65.62 -33.03
CA GLY A 709 -5.63 64.53 -32.74
C GLY A 709 -6.09 64.27 -31.31
N ALA A 710 -5.45 64.81 -30.26
CA ALA A 710 -5.84 64.49 -28.88
C ALA A 710 -7.11 65.27 -28.46
N VAL A 711 -8.16 64.56 -28.08
CA VAL A 711 -9.47 65.11 -27.69
C VAL A 711 -9.75 64.78 -26.22
N THR A 712 -10.25 65.76 -25.47
CA THR A 712 -10.83 65.57 -24.14
C THR A 712 -12.25 66.09 -24.09
N ALA A 713 -13.13 65.37 -23.40
CA ALA A 713 -14.51 65.73 -23.13
C ALA A 713 -14.77 65.67 -21.62
N THR A 714 -15.16 66.79 -21.01
CA THR A 714 -15.41 66.87 -19.57
C THR A 714 -16.89 67.08 -19.29
N ASN A 715 -17.40 66.43 -18.24
CA ASN A 715 -18.80 66.50 -17.85
C ASN A 715 -19.32 67.92 -17.65
N LEU A 716 -20.62 68.11 -17.86
CA LEU A 716 -21.36 69.30 -17.45
C LEU A 716 -21.87 69.12 -16.02
N ALA A 717 -22.39 70.19 -15.41
CA ALA A 717 -22.83 70.17 -14.01
C ALA A 717 -23.90 69.10 -13.70
N TRP A 718 -24.73 68.72 -14.68
CA TRP A 718 -25.88 67.83 -14.50
C TRP A 718 -25.58 66.35 -14.78
N ASN A 719 -24.48 66.00 -15.45
CA ASN A 719 -24.12 64.60 -15.75
C ASN A 719 -22.78 64.16 -15.16
N GLY A 720 -22.23 64.90 -14.19
CA GLY A 720 -20.96 64.55 -13.56
C GLY A 720 -20.98 63.30 -12.70
N THR A 721 -22.14 62.80 -12.28
CA THR A 721 -22.24 61.63 -11.40
C THR A 721 -22.73 60.40 -12.18
N LEU A 722 -21.94 59.33 -12.18
CA LEU A 722 -22.28 58.04 -12.80
C LEU A 722 -22.20 56.93 -11.76
N ALA A 723 -23.34 56.44 -11.28
CA ALA A 723 -23.41 55.26 -10.42
C ALA A 723 -22.90 54.00 -11.15
N PRO A 724 -22.56 52.90 -10.45
CA PRO A 724 -22.28 51.61 -11.07
C PRO A 724 -23.36 51.22 -12.08
N ASN A 725 -22.94 50.79 -13.27
CA ASN A 725 -23.76 50.46 -14.45
C ASN A 725 -24.59 51.61 -15.05
N ALA A 726 -24.43 52.85 -14.57
CA ALA A 726 -25.07 54.01 -15.20
C ALA A 726 -24.29 54.50 -16.41
N SER A 727 -25.00 55.10 -17.37
CA SER A 727 -24.43 55.64 -18.60
C SER A 727 -24.77 57.12 -18.81
N THR A 728 -23.89 57.83 -19.51
CA THR A 728 -24.17 59.16 -20.06
C THR A 728 -23.75 59.24 -21.53
N GLY A 729 -24.52 60.01 -22.32
CA GLY A 729 -24.27 60.21 -23.74
C GLY A 729 -23.77 61.62 -24.04
N ILE A 730 -22.78 61.72 -24.91
CA ILE A 730 -22.24 62.98 -25.44
C ILE A 730 -22.10 62.90 -26.95
N GLY A 731 -21.96 64.05 -27.63
CA GLY A 731 -21.72 64.06 -29.06
C GLY A 731 -21.21 65.37 -29.60
N PHE A 732 -20.76 65.35 -30.84
CA PHE A 732 -20.21 66.51 -31.55
C PHE A 732 -20.24 66.28 -33.06
N ASN A 733 -20.20 67.36 -33.82
CA ASN A 733 -19.89 67.29 -35.26
C ASN A 733 -18.38 67.39 -35.46
N GLY A 734 -17.86 66.80 -36.53
CA GLY A 734 -16.44 66.89 -36.87
C GLY A 734 -16.18 66.79 -38.35
N THR A 735 -14.93 67.05 -38.74
CA THR A 735 -14.43 66.89 -40.11
C THR A 735 -13.22 65.97 -40.16
N TYR A 736 -12.86 65.41 -41.32
CA TYR A 736 -11.68 64.56 -41.50
C TYR A 736 -10.98 64.79 -42.85
N THR A 737 -9.76 64.27 -43.02
CA THR A 737 -9.01 64.32 -44.28
C THR A 737 -8.67 62.89 -44.71
N GLY A 738 -9.36 62.35 -45.71
CA GLY A 738 -9.17 60.98 -46.18
C GLY A 738 -10.20 60.02 -45.59
N SER A 739 -9.83 59.23 -44.57
CA SER A 739 -10.70 58.26 -43.90
C SER A 739 -11.09 58.70 -42.49
N ASN A 740 -12.20 58.17 -41.96
CA ASN A 740 -12.69 58.47 -40.60
C ASN A 740 -12.71 57.21 -39.72
N PRO A 741 -11.55 56.64 -39.35
CA PRO A 741 -11.51 55.54 -38.38
C PRO A 741 -11.98 56.00 -37.00
N ALA A 742 -12.68 55.11 -36.29
CA ALA A 742 -12.97 55.32 -34.88
C ALA A 742 -11.68 55.36 -34.04
N PRO A 743 -11.65 56.09 -32.91
CA PRO A 743 -10.51 56.06 -31.99
C PRO A 743 -10.22 54.63 -31.50
N ALA A 744 -8.95 54.25 -31.47
CA ALA A 744 -8.53 52.90 -31.08
C ALA A 744 -8.57 52.66 -29.57
N SER A 745 -8.64 53.73 -28.76
CA SER A 745 -8.72 53.64 -27.30
C SER A 745 -9.41 54.87 -26.71
N PHE A 746 -10.01 54.67 -25.54
CA PHE A 746 -10.61 55.71 -24.72
C PHE A 746 -10.11 55.54 -23.28
N SER A 747 -10.01 56.64 -22.55
CA SER A 747 -9.78 56.62 -21.11
C SER A 747 -10.73 57.56 -20.38
N LEU A 748 -11.28 57.13 -19.24
CA LEU A 748 -12.11 57.94 -18.35
C LEU A 748 -11.29 58.24 -17.09
N ASN A 749 -11.05 59.52 -16.80
CA ASN A 749 -10.21 59.97 -15.68
C ASN A 749 -8.81 59.30 -15.64
N GLY A 750 -8.25 59.00 -16.82
CA GLY A 750 -6.96 58.33 -16.97
C GLY A 750 -7.01 56.79 -16.96
N SER A 751 -8.16 56.18 -16.69
CA SER A 751 -8.34 54.71 -16.76
C SER A 751 -8.86 54.28 -18.12
N THR A 752 -8.23 53.27 -18.75
CA THR A 752 -8.64 52.74 -20.06
C THR A 752 -10.07 52.16 -20.01
N CYS A 753 -10.90 52.52 -20.99
CA CYS A 753 -12.24 51.96 -21.17
C CYS A 753 -12.24 50.78 -22.16
N THR A 754 -13.16 49.83 -21.97
CA THR A 754 -13.48 48.83 -22.99
C THR A 754 -14.33 49.47 -24.10
N ILE A 755 -14.10 49.09 -25.36
CA ILE A 755 -14.92 49.54 -26.50
C ILE A 755 -15.96 48.46 -26.78
N GLY A 756 -17.25 48.81 -26.92
CA GLY A 756 -18.26 47.87 -27.41
C GLY A 756 -19.69 48.35 -27.31
#